data_AF-A0A3S0IQ34-F1
#
_entry.id   AF-A0A3S0IQ34-F1
#
_cell.length_a   1.000
_cell.length_b   1.000
_cell.length_c   1.000
_cell.angle_alpha   90.00
_cell.angle_beta   90.00
_cell.angle_gamma   90.00
#
_symmetry.space_group_name_H-M   'P 1'
#
loop_
_entity.id
_entity.type
_entity.pdbx_description
1 polymer ?
#
loop_
_entity_poly.entity_id
_entity_poly.type
_entity_poly.pdbx_seq_one_letter_code
_entity_poly.pdbx_strand_id
1 'polypeptide(L)'
;MASQGLSSEQAQALLTEYGENCLPKPSRNSFARLFIIQFRSAFIYVLLVAVVVCLILGQLINAFFISVVLLLNALIGTIQEYSAQQAADALADMVPQQSRVIRDGHPVVVDSHSLVPGDWVMLSSGDRIGADIDLRQSSQFQVDESALTGESTSVSNKEQAFAGTLVTHGRAEGEVIATGVNTQIGQIAKLVHQGVDTKPPLMQRIDQFTLRIAIAIVIIIALIFSLTLIRGADLSDVFLLGVALAVSAIPEGLPAAITVALAIGMKRMAKANVIVRKLVAVESLGSCTFIASDKTGTLTVNEMTIGQIWLANEHKYHVAGEGLAQNGLVHRHGHGVPVTVEEEIGLKQLALVGQLANEAHLVYEEDKIHADGDGVDLAFLVLGHKLRLTAEVENHTQLALFPYESEKGFSASVNESKQGTLIAVKGAVEKVMPMCNLTEEMNQKILDQTHWMARHGYRVLALAHGAGTAESDEFTGLEFLGLVAMSDPLRHDAIEAVASCHQAQIKVAMITGDHPVTALTLSQQLKIVSEHDKAVTGSELSQAMALSESEFDRLVASHRVFARVKPEQKMEITQSLIRQGEFVAMTGDGVNDAPALKHAHVGISMGLRGTDVARESSSLVLTDDNFSSIVKGVIEGRIVYNNIRKVIFLLVSTGAAEIFLFILSVLFALPIPLFPLQILWLNLVTNGVQDVALAFEPAEGNEFSQPPRAPKEPIFDRLMLERVCISALVMGLIAFGLFAISLQMGVSEEAARNLTLMLMVLFENVHALNSRSEHRSLLVVPFFSNPILLVGIIVAQGIHIGAMYTPGLSDALQLSPISFSHWLILLATASVLFIVDEVHKKRWRMRASLNLAVPVTDHRPE
;
A
#
# COMPACT_ATOMS: atom_id res chain seq x y z
N MET A 1 -18.70 10.98 46.57
CA MET A 1 -18.41 9.62 46.06
C MET A 1 -16.93 9.45 45.67
N ALA A 2 -16.18 10.51 45.38
CA ALA A 2 -14.81 10.44 44.84
C ALA A 2 -13.74 9.69 45.68
N SER A 3 -13.88 9.55 47.01
CA SER A 3 -12.84 8.93 47.84
C SER A 3 -12.93 7.40 47.98
N GLN A 4 -14.00 6.77 47.52
CA GLN A 4 -14.21 5.31 47.71
C GLN A 4 -14.17 4.49 46.40
N GLY A 5 -14.28 5.12 45.23
CA GLY A 5 -14.38 4.40 43.96
C GLY A 5 -15.62 3.49 43.89
N LEU A 6 -15.67 2.59 42.90
CA LEU A 6 -16.72 1.58 42.78
C LEU A 6 -16.49 0.44 43.78
N SER A 7 -17.56 -0.19 44.27
CA SER A 7 -17.40 -1.48 44.97
C SER A 7 -17.08 -2.60 43.98
N SER A 8 -16.38 -3.65 44.43
CA SER A 8 -16.08 -4.80 43.57
C SER A 8 -17.33 -5.46 42.97
N GLU A 9 -18.45 -5.45 43.70
CA GLU A 9 -19.74 -6.00 43.25
C GLU A 9 -20.39 -5.12 42.15
N GLN A 10 -20.32 -3.80 42.30
CA GLN A 10 -20.77 -2.85 41.26
C GLN A 10 -19.91 -2.95 40.00
N ALA A 11 -18.59 -3.04 40.13
CA ALA A 11 -17.69 -3.20 39.00
C ALA A 11 -18.00 -4.49 38.21
N GLN A 12 -18.28 -5.60 38.90
CA GLN A 12 -18.65 -6.85 38.25
C GLN A 12 -20.02 -6.78 37.55
N ALA A 13 -20.99 -6.09 38.14
CA ALA A 13 -22.30 -5.87 37.52
C ALA A 13 -22.17 -5.03 36.24
N LEU A 14 -21.41 -3.93 36.29
CA LEU A 14 -21.14 -3.09 35.13
C LEU A 14 -20.32 -3.82 34.06
N LEU A 15 -19.39 -4.70 34.45
CA LEU A 15 -18.64 -5.52 33.49
C LEU A 15 -19.55 -6.49 32.73
N THR A 16 -20.62 -6.96 33.39
CA THR A 16 -21.62 -7.84 32.76
C THR A 16 -22.53 -7.05 31.80
N GLU A 17 -22.80 -5.78 32.10
CA GLU A 17 -23.64 -4.89 31.29
C GLU A 17 -22.91 -4.32 30.07
N TYR A 18 -21.71 -3.78 30.27
CA TYR A 18 -20.91 -3.10 29.24
C TYR A 18 -19.97 -4.05 28.49
N GLY A 19 -19.69 -5.23 29.05
CA GLY A 19 -18.71 -6.18 28.52
C GLY A 19 -17.27 -5.80 28.90
N GLU A 20 -16.33 -6.67 28.53
CA GLU A 20 -14.89 -6.42 28.75
C GLU A 20 -14.41 -5.21 27.94
N ASN A 21 -13.50 -4.44 28.53
CA ASN A 21 -12.78 -3.33 27.89
C ASN A 21 -11.77 -3.85 26.87
N CYS A 22 -12.27 -4.40 25.77
CA CYS A 22 -11.49 -4.97 24.69
C CYS A 22 -12.13 -4.63 23.33
N LEU A 23 -11.31 -4.63 22.28
CA LEU A 23 -11.80 -4.53 20.91
C LEU A 23 -12.21 -5.93 20.41
N PRO A 24 -13.27 -6.05 19.60
CA PRO A 24 -13.77 -7.33 19.14
C PRO A 24 -12.73 -8.06 18.27
N LYS A 25 -12.31 -9.26 18.68
CA LYS A 25 -11.41 -10.11 17.89
C LYS A 25 -12.16 -10.74 16.70
N PRO A 26 -11.57 -10.83 15.50
CA PRO A 26 -12.19 -11.50 14.36
C PRO A 26 -12.42 -12.99 14.62
N SER A 27 -13.49 -13.56 14.05
CA SER A 27 -13.86 -14.97 14.25
C SER A 27 -12.85 -15.92 13.60
N ARG A 28 -12.32 -16.87 14.37
CA ARG A 28 -11.33 -17.86 13.92
C ARG A 28 -11.96 -18.93 13.02
N ASN A 29 -11.26 -19.32 11.96
CA ASN A 29 -11.60 -20.54 11.22
C ASN A 29 -10.95 -21.76 11.90
N SER A 30 -11.76 -22.79 12.18
CA SER A 30 -11.23 -24.08 12.66
C SER A 30 -10.51 -24.84 11.55
N PHE A 31 -9.55 -25.72 11.89
CA PHE A 31 -8.84 -26.58 10.94
C PHE A 31 -9.80 -27.36 10.02
N ALA A 32 -10.87 -27.94 10.56
CA ALA A 32 -11.88 -28.65 9.78
C ALA A 32 -12.62 -27.75 8.79
N ARG A 33 -12.93 -26.51 9.20
CA ARG A 33 -13.55 -25.51 8.31
C ARG A 33 -12.60 -25.11 7.19
N LEU A 34 -11.32 -24.89 7.48
CA LEU A 34 -10.29 -24.60 6.47
C LEU A 34 -10.18 -25.73 5.46
N PHE A 35 -10.18 -26.99 5.92
CA PHE A 35 -10.16 -28.17 5.06
C PHE A 35 -11.37 -28.23 4.11
N ILE A 36 -12.58 -27.99 4.63
CA ILE A 36 -13.80 -27.97 3.80
C ILE A 36 -13.77 -26.80 2.80
N ILE A 37 -13.24 -25.64 3.19
CA ILE A 37 -13.11 -24.47 2.31
C ILE A 37 -12.23 -24.79 1.09
N GLN A 38 -11.21 -25.63 1.23
CA GLN A 38 -10.37 -26.04 0.09
C GLN A 38 -11.18 -26.72 -1.01
N PHE A 39 -12.31 -27.37 -0.71
CA PHE A 39 -13.18 -27.99 -1.72
C PHE A 39 -14.16 -27.02 -2.39
N ARG A 40 -14.24 -25.76 -1.95
CA ARG A 40 -15.14 -24.74 -2.52
C ARG A 40 -14.57 -24.08 -3.78
N SER A 41 -14.11 -24.91 -4.72
CA SER A 41 -13.63 -24.47 -6.02
C SER A 41 -14.42 -25.16 -7.13
N ALA A 42 -14.79 -24.41 -8.16
CA ALA A 42 -15.50 -24.94 -9.33
C ALA A 42 -14.75 -26.12 -9.96
N PHE A 43 -13.42 -26.07 -10.00
CA PHE A 43 -12.57 -27.12 -10.56
C PHE A 43 -12.57 -28.41 -9.73
N ILE A 44 -12.56 -28.28 -8.40
CA ILE A 44 -12.60 -29.44 -7.50
C ILE A 44 -13.96 -30.14 -7.60
N TYR A 45 -15.05 -29.41 -7.82
CA TYR A 45 -16.35 -30.04 -8.06
C TYR A 45 -16.36 -30.87 -9.35
N VAL A 46 -15.73 -30.40 -10.43
CA VAL A 46 -15.60 -31.19 -11.67
C VAL A 46 -14.81 -32.47 -11.43
N LEU A 47 -13.69 -32.40 -10.69
CA LEU A 47 -12.88 -33.57 -10.35
C LEU A 47 -13.61 -34.53 -9.39
N LEU A 48 -14.39 -34.03 -8.43
CA LEU A 48 -15.22 -34.86 -7.56
C LEU A 48 -16.28 -35.62 -8.35
N VAL A 49 -16.93 -34.96 -9.31
CA VAL A 49 -17.86 -35.63 -10.24
C VAL A 49 -17.12 -36.70 -11.06
N ALA A 50 -15.90 -36.41 -11.52
CA ALA A 50 -15.07 -37.39 -12.23
C ALA A 50 -14.77 -38.64 -11.38
N VAL A 51 -14.42 -38.46 -10.10
CA VAL A 51 -14.18 -39.58 -9.16
C VAL A 51 -15.43 -40.46 -9.03
N VAL A 52 -16.59 -39.85 -8.78
CA VAL A 52 -17.86 -40.59 -8.61
C VAL A 52 -18.17 -41.43 -9.85
N VAL A 53 -18.00 -40.86 -11.04
CA VAL A 53 -18.30 -41.58 -12.28
C VAL A 53 -17.24 -42.64 -12.62
N CYS A 54 -15.95 -42.42 -12.35
CA CYS A 54 -14.92 -43.47 -12.47
C CYS A 54 -15.25 -44.69 -11.59
N LEU A 55 -15.78 -44.48 -10.38
CA LEU A 55 -16.22 -45.56 -9.49
C LEU A 55 -17.41 -46.33 -10.09
N ILE A 56 -18.38 -45.62 -10.68
CA ILE A 56 -19.54 -46.23 -11.37
C ILE A 56 -19.08 -47.08 -12.57
N LEU A 57 -18.07 -46.63 -13.30
CA LEU A 57 -17.51 -47.32 -14.48
C LEU A 57 -16.50 -48.42 -14.13
N GLY A 58 -16.23 -48.69 -12.84
CA GLY A 58 -15.27 -49.71 -12.42
C GLY A 58 -13.79 -49.34 -12.65
N GLN A 59 -13.49 -48.09 -12.99
CA GLN A 59 -12.12 -47.60 -13.19
C GLN A 59 -11.46 -47.22 -11.86
N LEU A 60 -11.22 -48.23 -11.01
CA LEU A 60 -10.74 -48.03 -9.63
C LEU A 60 -9.38 -47.32 -9.55
N ILE A 61 -8.46 -47.60 -10.48
CA ILE A 61 -7.13 -46.98 -10.52
C ILE A 61 -7.27 -45.47 -10.76
N ASN A 62 -8.05 -45.05 -11.76
CA ASN A 62 -8.25 -43.64 -12.08
C ASN A 62 -8.96 -42.89 -10.94
N ALA A 63 -10.01 -43.48 -10.35
CA ALA A 63 -10.73 -42.90 -9.22
C ALA A 63 -9.82 -42.70 -8.00
N PHE A 64 -8.98 -43.70 -7.69
CA PHE A 64 -8.03 -43.65 -6.59
C PHE A 64 -7.01 -42.52 -6.78
N PHE A 65 -6.40 -42.43 -7.97
CA PHE A 65 -5.41 -41.39 -8.26
C PHE A 65 -5.99 -39.97 -8.16
N ILE A 66 -7.15 -39.70 -8.77
CA ILE A 66 -7.79 -38.39 -8.70
C ILE A 66 -8.13 -38.04 -7.23
N SER A 67 -8.60 -39.01 -6.45
CA SER A 67 -8.91 -38.80 -5.03
C SER A 67 -7.68 -38.45 -4.19
N VAL A 68 -6.55 -39.13 -4.43
CA VAL A 68 -5.27 -38.85 -3.74
C VAL A 68 -4.78 -37.44 -4.04
N VAL A 69 -4.88 -37.00 -5.31
CA VAL A 69 -4.49 -35.65 -5.73
C VAL A 69 -5.35 -34.59 -5.03
N LEU A 70 -6.68 -34.78 -5.00
CA LEU A 70 -7.59 -33.87 -4.30
C LEU A 70 -7.31 -33.79 -2.79
N LEU A 71 -7.03 -34.93 -2.16
CA LEU A 71 -6.69 -35.01 -0.74
C LEU A 71 -5.37 -34.30 -0.42
N LEU A 72 -4.32 -34.54 -1.22
CA LEU A 72 -3.03 -33.87 -1.06
C LEU A 72 -3.16 -32.36 -1.22
N ASN A 73 -3.90 -31.90 -2.23
CA ASN A 73 -4.13 -30.47 -2.46
C ASN A 73 -4.86 -29.82 -1.26
N ALA A 74 -5.95 -30.43 -0.80
CA ALA A 74 -6.70 -29.93 0.36
C ALA A 74 -5.86 -29.94 1.66
N LEU A 75 -5.04 -30.97 1.87
CA LEU A 75 -4.18 -31.08 3.05
C LEU A 75 -3.10 -30.00 3.04
N ILE A 76 -2.39 -29.83 1.92
CA ILE A 76 -1.35 -28.80 1.76
C ILE A 76 -1.96 -27.41 1.98
N GLY A 77 -3.08 -27.10 1.34
CA GLY A 77 -3.77 -25.81 1.51
C GLY A 77 -4.23 -25.56 2.95
N THR A 78 -4.72 -26.59 3.65
CA THR A 78 -5.13 -26.46 5.05
C THR A 78 -3.96 -26.22 6.00
N ILE A 79 -2.84 -26.93 5.79
CA ILE A 79 -1.63 -26.76 6.60
C ILE A 79 -1.04 -25.36 6.41
N GLN A 80 -0.98 -24.88 5.16
CA GLN A 80 -0.49 -23.53 4.83
C GLN A 80 -1.32 -22.45 5.52
N GLU A 81 -2.65 -22.54 5.40
CA GLU A 81 -3.57 -21.55 5.97
C GLU A 81 -3.58 -21.58 7.51
N TYR A 82 -3.55 -22.77 8.10
CA TYR A 82 -3.56 -22.93 9.56
C TYR A 82 -2.25 -22.47 10.21
N SER A 83 -1.11 -22.77 9.59
CA SER A 83 0.21 -22.31 10.05
C SER A 83 0.32 -20.78 10.03
N ALA A 84 -0.19 -20.15 8.96
CA ALA A 84 -0.24 -18.69 8.86
C ALA A 84 -1.10 -18.06 9.97
N GLN A 85 -2.25 -18.66 10.28
CA GLN A 85 -3.12 -18.21 11.36
C GLN A 85 -2.44 -18.34 12.75
N GLN A 86 -1.73 -19.45 12.99
CA GLN A 86 -1.03 -19.70 14.26
C GLN A 86 0.16 -18.75 14.50
N ALA A 87 0.94 -18.47 13.45
CA ALA A 87 2.06 -17.53 13.52
C ALA A 87 1.58 -16.09 13.82
N ALA A 88 0.41 -15.71 13.27
CA ALA A 88 -0.22 -14.44 13.60
C ALA A 88 -0.76 -14.40 15.05
N ASP A 89 -1.36 -15.50 15.53
CA ASP A 89 -1.87 -15.61 16.90
C ASP A 89 -0.75 -15.49 17.96
N ALA A 90 0.40 -16.14 17.73
CA ALA A 90 1.53 -16.12 18.67
C ALA A 90 2.14 -14.72 18.90
N LEU A 91 1.94 -13.80 17.94
CA LEU A 91 2.37 -12.41 18.04
C LEU A 91 1.33 -11.53 18.75
N ALA A 92 0.03 -11.87 18.64
CA ALA A 92 -1.06 -11.08 19.20
C ALA A 92 -1.23 -11.27 20.73
N ASP A 93 -0.78 -12.39 21.29
CA ASP A 93 -0.96 -12.72 22.72
C ASP A 93 0.19 -12.24 23.63
N MET A 94 1.15 -11.44 23.12
CA MET A 94 2.41 -11.12 23.84
C MET A 94 2.47 -9.85 24.70
N VAL A 95 1.38 -9.10 24.94
CA VAL A 95 1.43 -7.91 25.85
C VAL A 95 0.17 -7.76 26.70
N PRO A 96 0.16 -8.21 27.98
CA PRO A 96 -0.90 -7.87 28.91
C PRO A 96 -0.76 -6.41 29.39
N GLN A 97 -1.85 -5.63 29.35
CA GLN A 97 -1.92 -4.28 29.89
C GLN A 97 -2.61 -4.29 31.27
N GLN A 98 -2.03 -3.62 32.25
CA GLN A 98 -2.57 -3.48 33.60
C GLN A 98 -2.97 -2.03 33.87
N SER A 99 -4.02 -1.83 34.66
CA SER A 99 -4.53 -0.51 35.07
C SER A 99 -4.66 -0.43 36.59
N ARG A 100 -4.44 0.75 37.16
CA ARG A 100 -4.55 0.99 38.61
C ARG A 100 -5.83 1.77 38.91
N VAL A 101 -6.73 1.17 39.69
CA VAL A 101 -8.05 1.73 40.03
C VAL A 101 -8.26 1.82 41.53
N ILE A 102 -9.19 2.65 41.98
CA ILE A 102 -9.70 2.64 43.36
C ILE A 102 -11.01 1.85 43.35
N ARG A 103 -11.03 0.72 44.05
CA ARG A 103 -12.24 -0.06 44.32
C ARG A 103 -12.34 -0.38 45.81
N ASP A 104 -13.56 -0.37 46.35
CA ASP A 104 -13.83 -0.57 47.79
C ASP A 104 -12.97 0.36 48.71
N GLY A 105 -12.68 1.57 48.23
CA GLY A 105 -11.87 2.58 48.93
C GLY A 105 -10.36 2.33 48.95
N HIS A 106 -9.85 1.35 48.19
CA HIS A 106 -8.43 1.01 48.17
C HIS A 106 -7.88 0.93 46.72
N PRO A 107 -6.61 1.33 46.49
CA PRO A 107 -5.93 1.09 45.23
C PRO A 107 -5.76 -0.39 44.92
N VAL A 108 -6.21 -0.83 43.75
CA VAL A 108 -6.06 -2.20 43.24
C VAL A 108 -5.54 -2.13 41.80
N VAL A 109 -4.61 -3.01 41.44
CA VAL A 109 -4.18 -3.19 40.06
C VAL A 109 -5.05 -4.28 39.44
N VAL A 110 -5.72 -3.93 38.34
CA VAL A 110 -6.63 -4.82 37.61
C VAL A 110 -6.15 -4.98 36.17
N ASP A 111 -6.56 -6.05 35.51
CA ASP A 111 -6.38 -6.20 34.08
C ASP A 111 -7.15 -5.08 33.36
N SER A 112 -6.53 -4.41 32.39
CA SER A 112 -7.19 -3.33 31.64
C SER A 112 -8.50 -3.78 30.98
N HIS A 113 -8.66 -5.06 30.63
CA HIS A 113 -9.91 -5.63 30.10
C HIS A 113 -11.07 -5.61 31.10
N SER A 114 -10.79 -5.49 32.40
CA SER A 114 -11.80 -5.48 33.47
C SER A 114 -12.22 -4.07 33.91
N LEU A 115 -11.72 -3.02 33.25
CA LEU A 115 -12.16 -1.65 33.45
C LEU A 115 -13.60 -1.46 32.97
N VAL A 116 -14.38 -0.68 33.72
CA VAL A 116 -15.77 -0.34 33.39
C VAL A 116 -16.01 1.17 33.49
N PRO A 117 -17.00 1.73 32.76
CA PRO A 117 -17.42 3.11 32.98
C PRO A 117 -17.77 3.35 34.45
N GLY A 118 -17.26 4.46 35.01
CA GLY A 118 -17.39 4.81 36.42
C GLY A 118 -16.24 4.35 37.33
N ASP A 119 -15.29 3.52 36.85
CA ASP A 119 -14.08 3.21 37.61
C ASP A 119 -13.25 4.48 37.86
N TRP A 120 -12.71 4.62 39.07
CA TRP A 120 -11.78 5.70 39.40
C TRP A 120 -10.35 5.24 39.16
N VAL A 121 -9.68 5.81 38.17
CA VAL A 121 -8.36 5.39 37.71
C VAL A 121 -7.30 6.35 38.23
N MET A 122 -6.16 5.80 38.65
CA MET A 122 -4.97 6.57 39.00
C MET A 122 -3.90 6.38 37.94
N LEU A 123 -3.42 7.51 37.40
CA LEU A 123 -2.44 7.57 36.33
C LEU A 123 -1.14 8.16 36.83
N SER A 124 -0.03 7.55 36.44
CA SER A 124 1.33 7.99 36.73
C SER A 124 2.21 7.90 35.49
N SER A 125 3.29 8.68 35.47
CA SER A 125 4.30 8.64 34.40
C SER A 125 4.73 7.20 34.08
N GLY A 126 4.68 6.84 32.80
CA GLY A 126 4.92 5.50 32.28
C GLY A 126 3.67 4.64 32.11
N ASP A 127 2.52 5.03 32.68
CA ASP A 127 1.27 4.29 32.51
C ASP A 127 0.68 4.52 31.12
N ARG A 128 0.27 3.42 30.46
CA ARG A 128 -0.55 3.48 29.24
C ARG A 128 -2.01 3.51 29.64
N ILE A 129 -2.76 4.45 29.09
CA ILE A 129 -4.14 4.72 29.48
C ILE A 129 -5.05 3.66 28.83
N GLY A 130 -5.78 2.89 29.63
CA GLY A 130 -6.57 1.74 29.15
C GLY A 130 -8.00 2.06 28.69
N ALA A 131 -8.52 3.25 29.00
CA ALA A 131 -9.90 3.66 28.73
C ALA A 131 -9.96 5.20 28.57
N ASP A 132 -11.07 5.75 28.05
CA ASP A 132 -11.23 7.21 28.04
C ASP A 132 -11.66 7.67 29.43
N ILE A 133 -10.98 8.68 29.97
CA ILE A 133 -11.07 9.12 31.36
C ILE A 133 -11.33 10.64 31.40
N ASP A 134 -12.29 11.04 32.22
CA ASP A 134 -12.53 12.43 32.60
C ASP A 134 -11.69 12.74 33.86
N LEU A 135 -10.66 13.57 33.70
CA LEU A 135 -9.69 13.89 34.75
C LEU A 135 -10.33 14.81 35.79
N ARG A 136 -10.15 14.46 37.06
CA ARG A 136 -10.70 15.20 38.21
C ARG A 136 -9.60 15.90 39.00
N GLN A 137 -8.40 15.32 39.03
CA GLN A 137 -7.21 15.93 39.61
C GLN A 137 -6.01 15.66 38.71
N SER A 138 -5.17 16.67 38.50
CA SER A 138 -3.94 16.55 37.73
C SER A 138 -2.83 17.41 38.34
N SER A 139 -1.60 16.90 38.31
CA SER A 139 -0.41 17.61 38.78
C SER A 139 0.71 17.42 37.77
N GLN A 140 1.06 18.50 37.05
CA GLN A 140 2.07 18.51 35.99
C GLN A 140 1.84 17.37 34.97
N PHE A 141 0.56 17.05 34.72
CA PHE A 141 0.17 15.91 33.91
C PHE A 141 0.38 16.21 32.43
N GLN A 142 1.17 15.37 31.78
CA GLN A 142 1.46 15.43 30.35
C GLN A 142 1.25 14.04 29.76
N VAL A 143 0.60 14.02 28.60
CA VAL A 143 0.27 12.79 27.88
C VAL A 143 0.82 12.90 26.46
N ASP A 144 1.45 11.82 26.03
CA ASP A 144 1.75 11.57 24.63
C ASP A 144 0.50 11.00 23.96
N GLU A 145 -0.21 11.88 23.25
CA GLU A 145 -1.38 11.56 22.46
C GLU A 145 -1.03 11.15 21.01
N SER A 146 0.25 10.94 20.67
CA SER A 146 0.68 10.58 19.31
C SER A 146 -0.02 9.34 18.77
N ALA A 147 -0.35 8.40 19.65
CA ALA A 147 -1.12 7.19 19.33
C ALA A 147 -2.59 7.44 18.95
N LEU A 148 -3.11 8.67 19.09
CA LEU A 148 -4.47 9.06 18.69
C LEU A 148 -4.45 10.20 17.66
N THR A 149 -3.58 11.20 17.86
CA THR A 149 -3.53 12.42 17.06
C THR A 149 -2.48 12.36 15.95
N GLY A 150 -1.43 11.55 16.11
CA GLY A 150 -0.25 11.53 15.24
C GLY A 150 0.78 12.63 15.55
N GLU A 151 0.52 13.50 16.51
CA GLU A 151 1.45 14.58 16.91
C GLU A 151 2.32 14.12 18.09
N SER A 152 3.64 14.16 17.93
CA SER A 152 4.62 13.67 18.93
C SER A 152 4.84 14.59 20.14
N THR A 153 4.15 15.73 20.20
CA THR A 153 4.31 16.69 21.30
C THR A 153 3.42 16.30 22.46
N SER A 154 4.01 16.20 23.66
CA SER A 154 3.28 15.94 24.90
C SER A 154 2.30 17.09 25.17
N VAL A 155 1.02 16.78 25.37
CA VAL A 155 -0.01 17.80 25.63
C VAL A 155 -0.29 17.85 27.13
N SER A 156 -0.35 19.08 27.68
CA SER A 156 -0.85 19.30 29.04
C SER A 156 -2.38 19.30 29.03
N ASN A 157 -3.00 18.13 29.02
CA ASN A 157 -4.45 18.00 29.08
C ASN A 157 -4.93 18.04 30.54
N LYS A 158 -5.78 19.02 30.89
CA LYS A 158 -6.29 19.17 32.25
C LYS A 158 -7.61 18.45 32.50
N GLU A 159 -8.34 18.11 31.43
CA GLU A 159 -9.75 17.68 31.54
C GLU A 159 -9.96 16.22 31.12
N GLN A 160 -9.25 15.71 30.11
CA GLN A 160 -9.46 14.34 29.63
C GLN A 160 -8.16 13.60 29.35
N ALA A 161 -8.24 12.27 29.38
CA ALA A 161 -7.18 11.35 29.00
C ALA A 161 -7.78 10.24 28.16
N PHE A 162 -7.16 9.90 27.02
CA PHE A 162 -7.75 8.99 26.05
C PHE A 162 -7.10 7.61 26.06
N ALA A 163 -7.90 6.58 25.80
CA ALA A 163 -7.43 5.20 25.71
C ALA A 163 -6.33 5.06 24.63
N GLY A 164 -5.28 4.31 24.95
CA GLY A 164 -4.14 4.06 24.05
C GLY A 164 -2.99 5.07 24.14
N THR A 165 -3.18 6.20 24.83
CA THR A 165 -2.15 7.23 25.04
C THR A 165 -1.21 6.88 26.21
N LEU A 166 -0.04 7.54 26.29
CA LEU A 166 0.98 7.27 27.29
C LEU A 166 1.20 8.49 28.19
N VAL A 167 1.18 8.31 29.51
CA VAL A 167 1.52 9.40 30.44
C VAL A 167 3.03 9.61 30.41
N THR A 168 3.48 10.74 29.87
CA THR A 168 4.91 11.08 29.81
C THR A 168 5.39 11.66 31.13
N HIS A 169 4.60 12.56 31.72
CA HIS A 169 4.97 13.23 32.95
C HIS A 169 3.78 13.48 33.89
N GLY A 170 4.07 13.60 35.18
CA GLY A 170 3.09 13.94 36.20
C GLY A 170 2.20 12.77 36.66
N ARG A 171 1.11 13.14 37.33
CA ARG A 171 0.09 12.23 37.86
C ARG A 171 -1.29 12.82 37.67
N ALA A 172 -2.28 11.96 37.46
CA ALA A 172 -3.66 12.37 37.42
C ALA A 172 -4.59 11.28 37.98
N GLU A 173 -5.77 11.70 38.40
CA GLU A 173 -6.85 10.83 38.82
C GLU A 173 -8.13 11.25 38.11
N GLY A 174 -8.95 10.28 37.71
CA GLY A 174 -10.16 10.55 36.97
C GLY A 174 -11.10 9.36 36.89
N GLU A 175 -12.27 9.60 36.33
CA GLU A 175 -13.34 8.62 36.19
C GLU A 175 -13.39 8.11 34.74
N VAL A 176 -13.50 6.79 34.56
CA VAL A 176 -13.67 6.18 33.23
C VAL A 176 -15.02 6.58 32.64
N ILE A 177 -15.03 7.20 31.47
CA ILE A 177 -16.25 7.61 30.76
C ILE A 177 -16.63 6.66 29.62
N ALA A 178 -15.65 5.98 29.01
CA ALA A 178 -15.90 5.03 27.94
C ALA A 178 -14.86 3.89 27.95
N THR A 179 -15.32 2.69 27.59
CA THR A 179 -14.49 1.48 27.48
C THR A 179 -14.71 0.78 26.14
N GLY A 180 -13.74 -0.04 25.73
CA GLY A 180 -13.78 -0.89 24.55
C GLY A 180 -14.09 -0.11 23.27
N VAL A 181 -15.08 -0.59 22.52
CA VAL A 181 -15.55 0.00 21.26
C VAL A 181 -16.13 1.42 21.38
N ASN A 182 -16.45 1.87 22.60
CA ASN A 182 -17.06 3.19 22.82
C ASN A 182 -16.03 4.30 23.08
N THR A 183 -14.77 3.95 23.30
CA THR A 183 -13.65 4.92 23.39
C THR A 183 -13.39 5.60 22.04
N GLN A 184 -12.67 6.74 22.01
CA GLN A 184 -12.28 7.40 20.77
C GLN A 184 -11.49 6.45 19.84
N ILE A 185 -10.48 5.77 20.37
CA ILE A 185 -9.73 4.76 19.62
C ILE A 185 -10.60 3.55 19.24
N GLY A 186 -11.59 3.21 20.07
CA GLY A 186 -12.57 2.17 19.80
C GLY A 186 -13.52 2.50 18.65
N GLN A 187 -13.96 3.75 18.51
CA GLN A 187 -14.75 4.19 17.36
C GLN A 187 -13.92 4.13 16.08
N ILE A 188 -12.65 4.53 16.12
CA ILE A 188 -11.72 4.41 14.98
C ILE A 188 -11.51 2.93 14.62
N ALA A 189 -11.24 2.08 15.61
CA ALA A 189 -11.08 0.63 15.40
C ALA A 189 -12.36 -0.01 14.83
N LYS A 190 -13.53 0.43 15.30
CA LYS A 190 -14.82 0.02 14.75
C LYS A 190 -14.93 0.40 13.28
N LEU A 191 -14.55 1.62 12.89
CA LEU A 191 -14.51 2.04 11.49
C LEU A 191 -13.52 1.22 10.66
N VAL A 192 -12.35 0.87 11.20
CA VAL A 192 -11.36 -0.01 10.53
C VAL A 192 -11.95 -1.41 10.30
N HIS A 193 -12.75 -1.92 11.22
CA HIS A 193 -13.40 -3.24 11.08
C HIS A 193 -14.78 -3.18 10.38
N GLN A 194 -15.34 -1.98 10.17
CA GLN A 194 -16.61 -1.75 9.51
C GLN A 194 -16.40 -1.50 8.02
N GLY A 195 -16.87 -2.44 7.21
CA GLY A 195 -16.88 -2.30 5.76
C GLY A 195 -16.73 -3.65 5.09
N VAL A 196 -17.01 -3.68 3.79
CA VAL A 196 -16.66 -4.84 2.96
C VAL A 196 -15.20 -4.65 2.56
N ASP A 197 -14.32 -5.58 2.95
CA ASP A 197 -12.91 -5.56 2.53
C ASP A 197 -12.84 -5.42 1.00
N THR A 198 -12.11 -4.41 0.54
CA THR A 198 -11.93 -4.15 -0.89
C THR A 198 -11.13 -5.31 -1.50
N LYS A 199 -11.72 -6.01 -2.48
CA LYS A 199 -11.02 -7.09 -3.18
C LYS A 199 -9.79 -6.56 -3.92
N PRO A 200 -8.59 -7.15 -3.76
CA PRO A 200 -7.40 -6.75 -4.51
C PRO A 200 -7.59 -6.87 -6.04
N PRO A 201 -7.00 -5.97 -6.86
CA PRO A 201 -7.15 -5.97 -8.32
C PRO A 201 -6.81 -7.30 -8.99
N LEU A 202 -5.67 -7.92 -8.64
CA LEU A 202 -5.29 -9.24 -9.14
C LEU A 202 -6.38 -10.29 -8.90
N MET A 203 -6.97 -10.31 -7.70
CA MET A 203 -8.01 -11.28 -7.35
C MET A 203 -9.31 -11.02 -8.13
N GLN A 204 -9.70 -9.76 -8.32
CA GLN A 204 -10.84 -9.41 -9.18
C GLN A 204 -10.65 -9.93 -10.61
N ARG A 205 -9.42 -9.78 -11.13
CA ARG A 205 -9.03 -10.23 -12.47
C ARG A 205 -8.98 -11.76 -12.60
N ILE A 206 -8.46 -12.45 -11.57
CA ILE A 206 -8.42 -13.93 -11.52
C ILE A 206 -9.82 -14.51 -11.41
N ASP A 207 -10.70 -13.97 -10.55
CA ASP A 207 -12.09 -14.45 -10.41
C ASP A 207 -12.83 -14.43 -11.77
N GLN A 208 -12.69 -13.33 -12.52
CA GLN A 208 -13.28 -13.20 -13.85
C GLN A 208 -12.65 -14.17 -14.85
N PHE A 209 -11.34 -14.35 -14.80
CA PHE A 209 -10.61 -15.30 -15.64
C PHE A 209 -11.07 -16.73 -15.39
N THR A 210 -11.10 -17.17 -14.14
CA THR A 210 -11.52 -18.50 -13.71
C THR A 210 -12.96 -18.79 -14.16
N LEU A 211 -13.88 -17.84 -14.01
CA LEU A 211 -15.26 -18.01 -14.44
C LEU A 211 -15.38 -18.17 -15.96
N ARG A 212 -14.69 -17.34 -16.74
CA ARG A 212 -14.74 -17.39 -18.22
C ARG A 212 -14.16 -18.70 -18.76
N ILE A 213 -13.02 -19.14 -18.21
CA ILE A 213 -12.42 -20.42 -18.59
C ILE A 213 -13.35 -21.59 -18.21
N ALA A 214 -13.90 -21.60 -16.99
CA ALA A 214 -14.81 -22.66 -16.57
C ALA A 214 -16.03 -22.80 -17.51
N ILE A 215 -16.63 -21.68 -17.91
CA ILE A 215 -17.75 -21.68 -18.88
C ILE A 215 -17.30 -22.24 -20.24
N ALA A 216 -16.15 -21.79 -20.76
CA ALA A 216 -15.63 -22.25 -22.05
C ALA A 216 -15.37 -23.77 -22.05
N ILE A 217 -14.77 -24.29 -20.98
CA ILE A 217 -14.49 -25.73 -20.81
C ILE A 217 -15.78 -26.54 -20.82
N VAL A 218 -16.79 -26.12 -20.05
CA VAL A 218 -18.08 -26.84 -20.00
C VAL A 218 -18.73 -26.90 -21.38
N ILE A 219 -18.68 -25.81 -22.15
CA ILE A 219 -19.19 -25.78 -23.53
C ILE A 219 -18.41 -26.75 -24.42
N ILE A 220 -17.07 -26.76 -24.34
CA ILE A 220 -16.21 -27.65 -25.13
C ILE A 220 -16.46 -29.12 -24.78
N ILE A 221 -16.52 -29.45 -23.49
CA ILE A 221 -16.83 -30.81 -23.01
C ILE A 221 -18.20 -31.24 -23.50
N ALA A 222 -19.23 -30.38 -23.39
CA ALA A 222 -20.58 -30.70 -23.87
C ALA A 222 -20.62 -30.94 -25.39
N LEU A 223 -19.90 -30.14 -26.18
CA LEU A 223 -19.81 -30.29 -27.62
C LEU A 223 -19.13 -31.62 -28.01
N ILE A 224 -17.99 -31.92 -27.39
CA ILE A 224 -17.23 -33.15 -27.62
C ILE A 224 -18.06 -34.35 -27.20
N PHE A 225 -18.64 -34.33 -26.00
CA PHE A 225 -19.51 -35.40 -25.49
C PHE A 225 -20.65 -35.70 -26.46
N SER A 226 -21.32 -34.65 -26.98
CA SER A 226 -22.40 -34.80 -27.96
C SER A 226 -21.91 -35.41 -29.27
N LEU A 227 -20.78 -34.94 -29.80
CA LEU A 227 -20.20 -35.44 -31.04
C LEU A 227 -19.78 -36.91 -30.94
N THR A 228 -19.19 -37.29 -29.81
CA THR A 228 -18.70 -38.65 -29.57
C THR A 228 -19.88 -39.63 -29.33
N LEU A 229 -20.95 -39.19 -28.66
CA LEU A 229 -22.18 -39.97 -28.54
C LEU A 229 -22.88 -40.22 -29.89
N ILE A 230 -22.96 -39.21 -30.74
CA ILE A 230 -23.55 -39.34 -32.09
C ILE A 230 -22.79 -40.38 -32.93
N ARG A 231 -21.49 -40.57 -32.67
CA ARG A 231 -20.64 -41.56 -33.35
C ARG A 231 -20.76 -42.98 -32.79
N GLY A 232 -21.52 -43.18 -31.72
CA GLY A 232 -21.71 -44.50 -31.11
C GLY A 232 -20.48 -45.03 -30.37
N ALA A 233 -19.60 -44.15 -29.88
CA ALA A 233 -18.47 -44.59 -29.06
C ALA A 233 -18.92 -45.08 -27.68
N ASP A 234 -18.09 -45.90 -27.05
CA ASP A 234 -18.36 -46.41 -25.71
C ASP A 234 -18.44 -45.28 -24.68
N LEU A 235 -19.44 -45.37 -23.80
CA LEU A 235 -19.68 -44.39 -22.72
C LEU A 235 -18.44 -44.20 -21.83
N SER A 236 -17.62 -45.24 -21.67
CA SER A 236 -16.36 -45.18 -20.93
C SER A 236 -15.33 -44.25 -21.59
N ASP A 237 -15.21 -44.28 -22.92
CA ASP A 237 -14.23 -43.49 -23.65
C ASP A 237 -14.66 -42.03 -23.74
N VAL A 238 -15.96 -41.81 -23.97
CA VAL A 238 -16.58 -40.48 -23.93
C VAL A 238 -16.35 -39.83 -22.56
N PHE A 239 -16.50 -40.60 -21.49
CA PHE A 239 -16.29 -40.11 -20.14
C PHE A 239 -14.80 -39.87 -19.82
N LEU A 240 -13.91 -40.81 -20.15
CA LEU A 240 -12.47 -40.67 -19.91
C LEU A 240 -11.91 -39.44 -20.64
N LEU A 241 -12.41 -39.18 -21.85
CA LEU A 241 -12.15 -37.96 -22.62
C LEU A 241 -12.65 -36.70 -21.91
N GLY A 242 -13.87 -36.72 -21.36
CA GLY A 242 -14.40 -35.61 -20.55
C GLY A 242 -13.55 -35.29 -19.32
N VAL A 243 -13.06 -36.33 -18.63
CA VAL A 243 -12.13 -36.17 -17.49
C VAL A 243 -10.78 -35.63 -17.94
N ALA A 244 -10.21 -36.16 -19.03
CA ALA A 244 -8.95 -35.67 -19.59
C ALA A 244 -9.02 -34.17 -19.94
N LEU A 245 -10.11 -33.75 -20.59
CA LEU A 245 -10.36 -32.34 -20.94
C LEU A 245 -10.56 -31.47 -19.71
N ALA A 246 -11.26 -31.97 -18.69
CA ALA A 246 -11.45 -31.25 -17.44
C ALA A 246 -10.13 -31.03 -16.69
N VAL A 247 -9.28 -32.06 -16.60
CA VAL A 247 -7.94 -31.97 -15.97
C VAL A 247 -7.01 -31.06 -16.77
N SER A 248 -6.96 -31.22 -18.10
CA SER A 248 -6.12 -30.40 -18.99
C SER A 248 -6.39 -28.90 -18.87
N ALA A 249 -7.63 -28.54 -18.56
CA ALA A 249 -8.06 -27.15 -18.57
C ALA A 249 -7.88 -26.42 -17.22
N ILE A 250 -7.48 -27.12 -16.16
CA ILE A 250 -7.21 -26.53 -14.85
C ILE A 250 -5.75 -26.07 -14.84
N PRO A 251 -5.45 -24.79 -14.61
CA PRO A 251 -4.07 -24.36 -14.43
C PRO A 251 -3.63 -24.59 -12.97
N GLU A 252 -3.33 -25.84 -12.58
CA GLU A 252 -3.04 -26.18 -11.18
C GLU A 252 -1.79 -25.46 -10.63
N GLY A 253 -0.82 -25.17 -11.49
CA GLY A 253 0.41 -24.47 -11.09
C GLY A 253 0.24 -22.97 -10.83
N LEU A 254 -0.88 -22.37 -11.28
CA LEU A 254 -1.09 -20.92 -11.23
C LEU A 254 -1.08 -20.33 -9.80
N PRO A 255 -1.78 -20.90 -8.79
CA PRO A 255 -1.75 -20.37 -7.42
C PRO A 255 -0.36 -20.38 -6.80
N ALA A 256 0.43 -21.44 -7.05
CA ALA A 256 1.79 -21.57 -6.55
C ALA A 256 2.72 -20.53 -7.20
N ALA A 257 2.66 -20.42 -8.53
CA ALA A 257 3.47 -19.46 -9.29
C ALA A 257 3.13 -18.00 -8.94
N ILE A 258 1.85 -17.66 -8.72
CA ILE A 258 1.45 -16.32 -8.24
C ILE A 258 2.05 -16.04 -6.86
N THR A 259 1.94 -16.98 -5.93
CA THR A 259 2.49 -16.82 -4.58
C THR A 259 3.99 -16.55 -4.63
N VAL A 260 4.72 -17.31 -5.47
CA VAL A 260 6.17 -17.11 -5.67
C VAL A 260 6.46 -15.75 -6.31
N ALA A 261 5.72 -15.36 -7.35
CA ALA A 261 5.88 -14.05 -8.01
C ALA A 261 5.69 -12.89 -7.01
N LEU A 262 4.64 -12.94 -6.19
CA LEU A 262 4.36 -11.94 -5.16
C LEU A 262 5.45 -11.93 -4.08
N ALA A 263 5.94 -13.10 -3.64
CA ALA A 263 7.01 -13.19 -2.64
C ALA A 263 8.35 -12.62 -3.15
N ILE A 264 8.69 -12.86 -4.42
CA ILE A 264 9.86 -12.25 -5.06
C ILE A 264 9.68 -10.73 -5.13
N GLY A 265 8.50 -10.27 -5.54
CA GLY A 265 8.14 -8.86 -5.58
C GLY A 265 8.28 -8.17 -4.22
N MET A 266 7.77 -8.79 -3.16
CA MET A 266 7.93 -8.34 -1.77
C MET A 266 9.42 -8.17 -1.41
N LYS A 267 10.26 -9.14 -1.76
CA LYS A 267 11.71 -9.05 -1.50
C LYS A 267 12.37 -7.90 -2.26
N ARG A 268 11.93 -7.59 -3.48
CA ARG A 268 12.44 -6.45 -4.27
C ARG A 268 11.94 -5.12 -3.72
N MET A 269 10.66 -5.03 -3.35
CA MET A 269 10.05 -3.88 -2.70
C MET A 269 10.75 -3.52 -1.38
N ALA A 270 11.11 -4.53 -0.56
CA ALA A 270 11.84 -4.29 0.68
C ALA A 270 13.20 -3.62 0.45
N LYS A 271 13.90 -3.95 -0.67
CA LYS A 271 15.15 -3.26 -1.06
C LYS A 271 14.92 -1.84 -1.56
N ALA A 272 13.69 -1.52 -1.96
CA ALA A 272 13.25 -0.18 -2.35
C ALA A 272 12.56 0.56 -1.20
N ASN A 273 12.82 0.17 0.06
CA ASN A 273 12.27 0.75 1.28
C ASN A 273 10.74 0.63 1.43
N VAL A 274 10.12 -0.34 0.73
CA VAL A 274 8.68 -0.63 0.83
C VAL A 274 8.50 -2.03 1.45
N ILE A 275 8.09 -2.07 2.72
CA ILE A 275 7.79 -3.32 3.42
C ILE A 275 6.34 -3.71 3.15
N VAL A 276 6.16 -4.94 2.67
CA VAL A 276 4.85 -5.47 2.32
C VAL A 276 4.31 -6.30 3.48
N ARG A 277 3.13 -5.95 4.01
CA ARG A 277 2.46 -6.74 5.05
C ARG A 277 1.47 -7.75 4.47
N LYS A 278 0.88 -7.46 3.30
CA LYS A 278 -0.02 -8.38 2.57
C LYS A 278 0.52 -8.64 1.16
N LEU A 279 0.78 -9.91 0.82
CA LEU A 279 1.39 -10.29 -0.48
C LEU A 279 0.68 -9.69 -1.70
N VAL A 280 -0.65 -9.72 -1.71
CA VAL A 280 -1.48 -9.16 -2.81
C VAL A 280 -1.34 -7.65 -3.00
N ALA A 281 -0.83 -6.93 -2.00
CA ALA A 281 -0.62 -5.48 -2.07
C ALA A 281 0.50 -5.10 -3.05
N VAL A 282 1.43 -6.03 -3.31
CA VAL A 282 2.51 -5.84 -4.31
C VAL A 282 1.93 -5.52 -5.68
N GLU A 283 1.03 -6.37 -6.17
CA GLU A 283 0.37 -6.16 -7.46
C GLU A 283 -0.62 -4.99 -7.41
N SER A 284 -1.34 -4.86 -6.29
CA SER A 284 -2.33 -3.80 -6.12
C SER A 284 -1.71 -2.41 -6.29
N LEU A 285 -0.47 -2.21 -5.80
CA LEU A 285 0.28 -0.97 -6.01
C LEU A 285 0.70 -0.79 -7.47
N GLY A 286 1.10 -1.86 -8.16
CA GLY A 286 1.43 -1.81 -9.59
C GLY A 286 0.24 -1.49 -10.49
N SER A 287 -0.97 -1.92 -10.10
CA SER A 287 -2.23 -1.65 -10.76
C SER A 287 -2.87 -0.30 -10.34
N CYS A 288 -2.26 0.43 -9.40
CA CYS A 288 -2.79 1.69 -8.90
C CYS A 288 -3.00 2.73 -10.01
N THR A 289 -4.21 3.29 -10.06
CA THR A 289 -4.59 4.38 -10.99
C THR A 289 -4.70 5.73 -10.27
N PHE A 290 -4.85 5.70 -8.94
CA PHE A 290 -5.13 6.87 -8.13
C PHE A 290 -4.43 6.80 -6.77
N ILE A 291 -3.66 7.82 -6.40
CA ILE A 291 -3.07 7.97 -5.07
C ILE A 291 -3.81 9.09 -4.33
N ALA A 292 -4.51 8.72 -3.26
CA ALA A 292 -5.06 9.65 -2.29
C ALA A 292 -4.04 9.81 -1.15
N SER A 293 -3.52 11.01 -0.96
CA SER A 293 -2.45 11.25 0.01
C SER A 293 -2.89 12.19 1.11
N ASP A 294 -2.57 11.81 2.36
CA ASP A 294 -2.51 12.80 3.43
C ASP A 294 -1.42 13.84 3.16
N LYS A 295 -1.59 15.04 3.72
CA LYS A 295 -0.65 16.15 3.57
C LYS A 295 0.45 16.08 4.63
N THR A 296 0.06 16.09 5.91
CA THR A 296 0.98 16.27 7.03
C THR A 296 1.81 15.00 7.21
N GLY A 297 3.12 15.14 7.38
CA GLY A 297 4.04 14.00 7.58
C GLY A 297 4.31 13.17 6.32
N THR A 298 3.41 13.22 5.33
CA THR A 298 3.49 12.47 4.07
C THR A 298 4.03 13.30 2.91
N LEU A 299 3.36 14.40 2.53
CA LEU A 299 3.81 15.29 1.45
C LEU A 299 4.70 16.42 1.96
N THR A 300 4.54 16.74 3.24
CA THR A 300 5.33 17.75 3.94
C THR A 300 6.29 17.11 4.94
N VAL A 301 7.28 17.90 5.38
CA VAL A 301 8.27 17.43 6.37
C VAL A 301 7.64 17.25 7.76
N ASN A 302 6.50 17.90 8.02
CA ASN A 302 5.89 18.05 9.34
C ASN A 302 6.83 18.73 10.34
N GLU A 303 7.57 19.72 9.85
CA GLU A 303 8.52 20.52 10.62
C GLU A 303 8.38 21.98 10.21
N MET A 304 7.90 22.80 11.15
CA MET A 304 7.67 24.22 10.89
C MET A 304 9.00 24.88 10.52
N THR A 305 9.02 25.55 9.37
CA THR A 305 10.25 26.14 8.81
C THR A 305 10.01 27.60 8.50
N ILE A 306 10.89 28.48 8.99
CA ILE A 306 10.90 29.88 8.60
C ILE A 306 11.43 29.96 7.16
N GLY A 307 10.58 30.43 6.24
CA GLY A 307 10.94 30.57 4.82
C GLY A 307 11.12 32.02 4.39
N GLN A 308 10.43 32.97 5.05
CA GLN A 308 10.43 34.39 4.68
C GLN A 308 10.54 35.28 5.91
N ILE A 309 11.32 36.34 5.82
CA ILE A 309 11.47 37.36 6.86
C ILE A 309 11.32 38.74 6.22
N TRP A 310 10.40 39.56 6.72
CA TRP A 310 10.16 40.92 6.24
C TRP A 310 10.40 41.88 7.40
N LEU A 311 11.49 42.64 7.32
CA LEU A 311 11.88 43.60 8.36
C LEU A 311 11.04 44.88 8.28
N ALA A 312 10.99 45.62 9.40
CA ALA A 312 10.31 46.92 9.48
C ALA A 312 10.88 47.97 8.50
N ASN A 313 12.17 47.84 8.13
CA ASN A 313 12.82 48.68 7.11
C ASN A 313 12.56 48.21 5.65
N GLU A 314 11.58 47.32 5.45
CA GLU A 314 11.14 46.77 4.17
C GLU A 314 12.13 45.81 3.48
N HIS A 315 13.26 45.49 4.12
CA HIS A 315 14.14 44.43 3.62
C HIS A 315 13.47 43.07 3.76
N LYS A 316 13.55 42.27 2.69
CA LYS A 316 12.97 40.94 2.60
C LYS A 316 14.06 39.89 2.45
N TYR A 317 13.93 38.79 3.18
CA TYR A 317 14.87 37.68 3.16
C TYR A 317 14.13 36.36 2.94
N HIS A 318 14.77 35.50 2.16
CA HIS A 318 14.40 34.11 1.99
C HIS A 318 15.38 33.22 2.78
N VAL A 319 14.84 32.28 3.54
CA VAL A 319 15.63 31.35 4.34
C VAL A 319 15.56 29.98 3.67
N ALA A 320 16.70 29.48 3.19
CA ALA A 320 16.78 28.15 2.57
C ALA A 320 16.90 27.04 3.63
N GLY A 321 16.67 25.80 3.22
CA GLY A 321 16.70 24.60 4.08
C GLY A 321 15.36 24.29 4.72
N GLU A 322 15.10 23.01 4.96
CA GLU A 322 13.81 22.48 5.42
C GLU A 322 13.96 21.88 6.83
N GLY A 323 12.93 22.04 7.65
CA GLY A 323 12.84 21.44 8.98
C GLY A 323 14.02 21.81 9.90
N LEU A 324 14.55 20.81 10.62
CA LEU A 324 15.67 20.96 11.54
C LEU A 324 17.05 21.09 10.85
N ALA A 325 17.11 21.12 9.52
CA ALA A 325 18.37 21.22 8.79
C ALA A 325 19.05 22.60 8.99
N GLN A 326 20.26 22.57 9.55
CA GLN A 326 21.03 23.78 9.90
C GLN A 326 21.92 24.32 8.77
N ASN A 327 21.99 23.62 7.62
CA ASN A 327 22.88 23.95 6.49
C ASN A 327 22.32 25.00 5.51
N GLY A 328 21.10 25.48 5.73
CA GLY A 328 20.44 26.45 4.88
C GLY A 328 21.01 27.87 4.99
N LEU A 329 21.11 28.57 3.84
CA LEU A 329 21.61 29.94 3.77
C LEU A 329 20.47 30.97 3.71
N VAL A 330 20.70 32.16 4.25
CA VAL A 330 19.75 33.28 4.20
C VAL A 330 20.13 34.24 3.07
N HIS A 331 19.18 34.54 2.20
CA HIS A 331 19.37 35.38 1.02
C HIS A 331 18.48 36.62 1.08
N ARG A 332 19.03 37.79 0.75
CA ARG A 332 18.22 39.00 0.58
C ARG A 332 17.51 38.97 -0.77
N HIS A 333 16.22 39.28 -0.80
CA HIS A 333 15.43 39.26 -2.03
C HIS A 333 16.03 40.21 -3.07
N GLY A 334 16.34 39.69 -4.26
CA GLY A 334 17.00 40.45 -5.34
C GLY A 334 18.53 40.41 -5.34
N HIS A 335 19.17 39.75 -4.35
CA HIS A 335 20.62 39.53 -4.29
C HIS A 335 20.93 38.02 -4.30
N GLY A 336 21.82 37.59 -5.20
CA GLY A 336 22.19 36.17 -5.37
C GLY A 336 23.24 35.65 -4.39
N VAL A 337 23.75 36.49 -3.49
CA VAL A 337 24.80 36.13 -2.51
C VAL A 337 24.17 35.97 -1.13
N PRO A 338 24.55 34.95 -0.35
CA PRO A 338 24.12 34.79 1.05
C PRO A 338 24.51 36.02 1.88
N VAL A 339 23.65 36.42 2.81
CA VAL A 339 23.89 37.58 3.68
C VAL A 339 24.85 37.18 4.80
N THR A 340 25.91 37.98 5.00
CA THR A 340 26.75 37.93 6.21
C THR A 340 26.07 38.70 7.32
N VAL A 341 25.90 38.07 8.48
CA VAL A 341 25.09 38.58 9.61
C VAL A 341 25.65 39.88 10.19
N GLU A 342 26.95 40.13 9.98
CA GLU A 342 27.63 41.37 10.34
C GLU A 342 27.14 42.59 9.55
N GLU A 343 26.51 42.40 8.38
CA GLU A 343 26.11 43.50 7.47
C GLU A 343 24.66 43.96 7.66
N GLU A 344 23.79 43.18 8.33
CA GLU A 344 22.35 43.45 8.46
C GLU A 344 21.87 43.34 9.92
N ILE A 345 22.03 44.44 10.66
CA ILE A 345 21.72 44.54 12.11
C ILE A 345 20.28 44.15 12.42
N GLY A 346 19.30 44.55 11.60
CA GLY A 346 17.89 44.26 11.82
C GLY A 346 17.55 42.77 11.73
N LEU A 347 18.20 42.04 10.81
CA LEU A 347 18.02 40.58 10.69
C LEU A 347 18.59 39.86 11.92
N LYS A 348 19.78 40.30 12.36
CA LYS A 348 20.42 39.80 13.58
C LYS A 348 19.54 40.00 14.81
N GLN A 349 18.98 41.20 14.98
CA GLN A 349 18.09 41.51 16.11
C GLN A 349 16.82 40.68 16.09
N LEU A 350 16.17 40.56 14.93
CA LEU A 350 14.94 39.76 14.81
C LEU A 350 15.18 38.29 15.15
N ALA A 351 16.24 37.69 14.61
CA ALA A 351 16.58 36.30 14.89
C ALA A 351 16.97 36.08 16.36
N LEU A 352 17.72 37.03 16.97
CA LEU A 352 18.06 36.99 18.39
C LEU A 352 16.80 37.04 19.28
N VAL A 353 15.86 37.96 19.00
CA VAL A 353 14.60 38.07 19.75
C VAL A 353 13.79 36.77 19.69
N GLY A 354 13.72 36.13 18.52
CA GLY A 354 13.04 34.85 18.37
C GLY A 354 13.70 33.68 19.12
N GLN A 355 15.02 33.74 19.34
CA GLN A 355 15.75 32.78 20.18
C GLN A 355 15.66 33.08 21.68
N LEU A 356 15.58 34.36 22.07
CA LEU A 356 15.46 34.73 23.49
C LEU A 356 14.07 34.44 24.05
N ALA A 357 13.01 34.73 23.28
CA ALA A 357 11.63 34.42 23.65
C ALA A 357 11.30 32.99 23.19
N ASN A 358 12.01 31.99 23.72
CA ASN A 358 11.96 30.60 23.23
C ASN A 358 12.03 29.60 24.38
N GLU A 359 11.24 28.53 24.27
CA GLU A 359 11.11 27.45 25.25
C GLU A 359 11.73 26.14 24.77
N ALA A 360 12.11 26.06 23.50
CA ALA A 360 12.67 24.86 22.90
C ALA A 360 14.18 24.72 23.18
N HIS A 361 14.66 23.49 23.06
CA HIS A 361 16.07 23.15 23.19
C HIS A 361 16.49 22.15 22.10
N LEU A 362 17.72 22.30 21.60
CA LEU A 362 18.35 21.33 20.70
C LEU A 362 19.37 20.52 21.50
N VAL A 363 19.14 19.22 21.63
CA VAL A 363 20.02 18.24 22.26
C VAL A 363 20.83 17.52 21.19
N TYR A 364 22.14 17.42 21.38
CA TYR A 364 23.05 16.79 20.42
C TYR A 364 23.54 15.45 20.99
N GLU A 365 23.15 14.33 20.38
CA GLU A 365 23.60 12.98 20.74
C GLU A 365 24.12 12.23 19.51
N GLU A 366 25.36 11.72 19.56
CA GLU A 366 25.94 10.76 18.59
C GLU A 366 25.55 10.98 17.11
N ASP A 367 25.83 12.17 16.56
CA ASP A 367 25.51 12.62 15.19
C ASP A 367 24.01 12.84 14.85
N LYS A 368 23.12 12.80 15.84
CA LYS A 368 21.70 13.16 15.70
C LYS A 368 21.32 14.35 16.59
N ILE A 369 20.49 15.22 16.03
CA ILE A 369 19.89 16.34 16.74
C ILE A 369 18.54 15.85 17.26
N HIS A 370 18.39 15.78 18.58
CA HIS A 370 17.11 15.62 19.24
C HIS A 370 16.57 17.01 19.57
N ALA A 371 15.39 17.32 19.06
CA ALA A 371 14.70 18.58 19.28
C ALA A 371 13.60 18.39 20.33
N ASP A 372 13.56 19.26 21.32
CA ASP A 372 12.51 19.30 22.34
C ASP A 372 11.88 20.70 22.35
N GLY A 373 10.54 20.76 22.44
CA GLY A 373 9.76 21.98 22.30
C GLY A 373 8.90 22.05 21.02
N ASP A 374 8.14 23.13 20.87
CA ASP A 374 7.21 23.29 19.75
C ASP A 374 7.91 23.64 18.43
N GLY A 375 7.24 23.40 17.30
CA GLY A 375 7.81 23.64 15.98
C GLY A 375 8.14 25.11 15.67
N VAL A 376 7.40 26.07 16.22
CA VAL A 376 7.67 27.51 16.03
C VAL A 376 9.00 27.87 16.69
N ASP A 377 9.17 27.42 17.92
CA ASP A 377 10.33 27.66 18.75
C ASP A 377 11.58 27.00 18.17
N LEU A 378 11.45 25.74 17.75
CA LEU A 378 12.50 25.03 17.03
C LEU A 378 12.92 25.74 15.74
N ALA A 379 11.97 26.30 14.97
CA ALA A 379 12.28 27.02 13.75
C ALA A 379 13.15 28.27 14.00
N PHE A 380 12.93 28.99 15.11
CA PHE A 380 13.76 30.12 15.52
C PHE A 380 15.15 29.70 16.01
N LEU A 381 15.26 28.57 16.70
CA LEU A 381 16.57 28.01 17.07
C LEU A 381 17.39 27.67 15.83
N VAL A 382 16.77 27.00 14.86
CA VAL A 382 17.40 26.68 13.56
C VAL A 382 17.80 27.95 12.81
N LEU A 383 16.95 28.97 12.77
CA LEU A 383 17.26 30.25 12.13
C LEU A 383 18.50 30.91 12.75
N GLY A 384 18.56 31.01 14.09
CA GLY A 384 19.72 31.63 14.72
C GLY A 384 20.99 30.76 14.61
N HIS A 385 20.87 29.44 14.48
CA HIS A 385 22.03 28.59 14.13
C HIS A 385 22.53 28.85 12.70
N LYS A 386 21.63 28.97 11.71
CA LYS A 386 21.96 29.37 10.33
C LYS A 386 22.67 30.73 10.28
N LEU A 387 22.29 31.63 11.20
CA LEU A 387 22.88 32.97 11.37
C LEU A 387 24.02 33.03 12.41
N ARG A 388 24.45 31.89 12.97
CA ARG A 388 25.55 31.77 13.95
C ARG A 388 25.42 32.67 15.19
N LEU A 389 24.22 32.77 15.75
CA LEU A 389 23.90 33.66 16.89
C LEU A 389 24.09 33.03 18.28
N THR A 390 24.64 31.82 18.37
CA THR A 390 24.77 31.09 19.64
C THR A 390 25.52 31.91 20.70
N ALA A 391 26.64 32.55 20.32
CA ALA A 391 27.43 33.36 21.23
C ALA A 391 26.69 34.64 21.69
N GLU A 392 25.86 35.22 20.82
CA GLU A 392 25.04 36.39 21.15
C GLU A 392 23.95 36.07 22.16
N VAL A 393 23.32 34.90 22.06
CA VAL A 393 22.33 34.44 23.04
C VAL A 393 22.97 34.25 24.42
N GLU A 394 24.16 33.66 24.50
CA GLU A 394 24.90 33.48 25.76
C GLU A 394 25.24 34.80 26.47
N ASN A 395 25.28 35.93 25.74
CA ASN A 395 25.48 37.25 26.33
C ASN A 395 24.23 37.84 27.00
N HIS A 396 23.11 37.13 26.98
CA HIS A 396 21.83 37.54 27.53
C HIS A 396 21.39 36.53 28.61
N THR A 397 21.37 36.97 29.87
CA THR A 397 20.90 36.13 30.99
C THR A 397 19.39 36.27 31.12
N GLN A 398 18.64 35.19 30.91
CA GLN A 398 17.19 35.21 31.05
C GLN A 398 16.80 35.44 32.53
N LEU A 399 16.11 36.55 32.80
CA LEU A 399 15.59 36.91 34.13
C LEU A 399 14.16 36.39 34.33
N ALA A 400 13.36 36.39 33.27
CA ALA A 400 11.98 35.90 33.28
C ALA A 400 11.59 35.37 31.90
N LEU A 401 10.72 34.37 31.90
CA LEU A 401 10.13 33.76 30.71
C LEU A 401 8.61 33.73 30.89
N PHE A 402 7.90 34.26 29.89
CA PHE A 402 6.46 34.25 29.80
C PHE A 402 6.10 33.29 28.67
N PRO A 403 5.76 32.02 29.00
CA PRO A 403 5.56 30.99 28.01
C PRO A 403 4.34 31.29 27.12
N TYR A 404 4.30 30.66 25.95
CA TYR A 404 3.17 30.78 25.05
C TYR A 404 1.91 30.15 25.66
N GLU A 405 0.86 30.95 25.77
CA GLU A 405 -0.48 30.49 26.08
C GLU A 405 -1.43 30.90 24.95
N SER A 406 -2.28 30.00 24.47
CA SER A 406 -3.18 30.26 23.33
C SER A 406 -4.12 31.45 23.55
N GLU A 407 -4.53 31.70 24.80
CA GLU A 407 -5.37 32.86 25.16
C GLU A 407 -4.62 34.19 25.00
N LYS A 408 -3.32 34.21 25.34
CA LYS A 408 -2.43 35.37 25.22
C LYS A 408 -2.00 35.58 23.76
N GLY A 409 -1.63 34.50 23.07
CA GLY A 409 -1.26 34.50 21.67
C GLY A 409 0.16 35.02 21.37
N PHE A 410 1.03 35.10 22.39
CA PHE A 410 2.44 35.49 22.27
C PHE A 410 3.29 34.78 23.34
N SER A 411 4.61 34.75 23.13
CA SER A 411 5.64 34.35 24.11
C SER A 411 6.63 35.52 24.27
N ALA A 412 7.14 35.71 25.48
CA ALA A 412 8.06 36.79 25.79
C ALA A 412 9.13 36.37 26.79
N SER A 413 10.27 37.05 26.77
CA SER A 413 11.30 36.91 27.79
C SER A 413 11.96 38.24 28.14
N VAL A 414 12.43 38.33 29.37
CA VAL A 414 13.18 39.48 29.89
C VAL A 414 14.59 39.01 30.14
N ASN A 415 15.55 39.67 29.50
CA ASN A 415 16.94 39.23 29.48
C ASN A 415 17.88 40.36 29.89
N GLU A 416 18.85 40.08 30.75
CA GLU A 416 19.90 41.02 31.13
C GLU A 416 21.11 40.89 30.20
N SER A 417 21.59 42.02 29.69
CA SER A 417 22.80 42.11 28.87
C SER A 417 23.71 43.25 29.38
N LYS A 418 24.93 43.34 28.82
CA LYS A 418 25.85 44.48 29.09
C LYS A 418 25.26 45.85 28.69
N GLN A 419 24.23 45.86 27.86
CA GLN A 419 23.57 47.08 27.35
C GLN A 419 22.29 47.42 28.13
N GLY A 420 21.93 46.62 29.14
CA GLY A 420 20.71 46.76 29.94
C GLY A 420 19.75 45.59 29.75
N THR A 421 18.55 45.76 30.32
CA THR A 421 17.47 44.76 30.26
C THR A 421 16.70 44.87 28.94
N LEU A 422 16.59 43.74 28.24
CA LEU A 422 15.91 43.59 26.95
C LEU A 422 14.67 42.71 27.11
N ILE A 423 13.52 43.24 26.72
CA ILE A 423 12.28 42.49 26.54
C ILE A 423 12.26 41.99 25.09
N ALA A 424 12.11 40.69 24.90
CA ALA A 424 11.95 40.04 23.60
C ALA A 424 10.53 39.46 23.52
N VAL A 425 9.81 39.75 22.44
CA VAL A 425 8.44 39.26 22.23
C VAL A 425 8.29 38.68 20.83
N LYS A 426 7.65 37.51 20.74
CA LYS A 426 7.19 36.91 19.48
C LYS A 426 5.74 36.43 19.62
N GLY A 427 4.92 36.59 18.60
CA GLY A 427 3.53 36.16 18.70
C GLY A 427 2.69 36.46 17.47
N ALA A 428 1.39 36.22 17.61
CA ALA A 428 0.41 36.57 16.58
C ALA A 428 0.45 38.07 16.28
N VAL A 429 0.30 38.42 15.01
CA VAL A 429 0.47 39.80 14.53
C VAL A 429 -0.47 40.76 15.26
N GLU A 430 -1.73 40.36 15.43
CA GLU A 430 -2.77 41.11 16.12
C GLU A 430 -2.54 41.26 17.64
N LYS A 431 -1.67 40.44 18.23
CA LYS A 431 -1.33 40.50 19.67
C LYS A 431 -0.08 41.34 19.92
N VAL A 432 0.90 41.26 19.02
CA VAL A 432 2.17 41.98 19.18
C VAL A 432 2.05 43.43 18.70
N MET A 433 1.31 43.70 17.61
CA MET A 433 1.16 45.08 17.09
C MET A 433 0.66 46.10 18.13
N PRO A 434 -0.34 45.80 18.99
CA PRO A 434 -0.78 46.71 20.05
C PRO A 434 0.29 47.03 21.11
N MET A 435 1.32 46.19 21.24
CA MET A 435 2.44 46.40 22.18
C MET A 435 3.47 47.39 21.62
N CYS A 436 3.42 47.68 20.32
CA CYS A 436 4.42 48.47 19.61
C CYS A 436 3.98 49.93 19.38
N ASN A 437 4.96 50.84 19.32
CA ASN A 437 4.72 52.24 18.94
C ASN A 437 4.62 52.39 17.42
N LEU A 438 3.45 52.06 16.84
CA LEU A 438 3.20 52.10 15.39
C LEU A 438 2.30 53.27 14.99
N THR A 439 2.56 53.86 13.81
CA THR A 439 1.64 54.81 13.18
C THR A 439 0.52 54.07 12.45
N GLU A 440 -0.61 54.74 12.19
CA GLU A 440 -1.75 54.13 11.48
C GLU A 440 -1.36 53.62 10.08
N GLU A 441 -0.48 54.34 9.38
CA GLU A 441 0.04 53.93 8.06
C GLU A 441 0.89 52.65 8.15
N MET A 442 1.74 52.54 9.18
CA MET A 442 2.54 51.34 9.42
C MET A 442 1.64 50.14 9.80
N ASN A 443 0.60 50.37 10.61
CA ASN A 443 -0.37 49.34 10.98
C ASN A 443 -1.04 48.73 9.75
N GLN A 444 -1.59 49.57 8.87
CA GLN A 444 -2.25 49.08 7.66
C GLN A 444 -1.28 48.31 6.76
N LYS A 445 -0.04 48.81 6.62
CA LYS A 445 1.00 48.15 5.83
C LYS A 445 1.34 46.77 6.39
N ILE A 446 1.54 46.62 7.70
CA ILE A 446 1.85 45.33 8.34
C ILE A 446 0.69 44.34 8.14
N LEU A 447 -0.56 44.80 8.26
CA LEU A 447 -1.75 43.97 8.01
C LEU A 447 -1.81 43.49 6.56
N ASP A 448 -1.57 44.38 5.58
CA ASP A 448 -1.56 44.01 4.17
C ASP A 448 -0.47 42.97 3.85
N GLN A 449 0.72 43.12 4.45
CA GLN A 449 1.82 42.15 4.32
C GLN A 449 1.45 40.80 4.94
N THR A 450 0.83 40.82 6.13
CA THR A 450 0.36 39.62 6.83
C THR A 450 -0.69 38.87 6.00
N HIS A 451 -1.66 39.60 5.44
CA HIS A 451 -2.67 39.02 4.55
C HIS A 451 -2.07 38.45 3.28
N TRP A 452 -1.05 39.12 2.70
CA TRP A 452 -0.34 38.59 1.54
C TRP A 452 0.36 37.27 1.87
N MET A 453 1.11 37.20 2.98
CA MET A 453 1.80 35.98 3.41
C MET A 453 0.81 34.85 3.73
N ALA A 454 -0.28 35.15 4.45
CA ALA A 454 -1.32 34.18 4.77
C ALA A 454 -1.98 33.59 3.52
N ARG A 455 -2.22 34.40 2.48
CA ARG A 455 -2.74 33.92 1.19
C ARG A 455 -1.78 32.99 0.45
N HIS A 456 -0.49 33.04 0.76
CA HIS A 456 0.53 32.14 0.22
C HIS A 456 0.79 30.92 1.13
N GLY A 457 -0.09 30.68 2.12
CA GLY A 457 -0.04 29.50 2.98
C GLY A 457 0.93 29.60 4.16
N TYR A 458 1.48 30.79 4.44
CA TYR A 458 2.36 31.00 5.58
C TYR A 458 1.57 31.28 6.86
N ARG A 459 2.02 30.68 7.97
CA ARG A 459 1.75 31.16 9.32
C ARG A 459 2.68 32.35 9.58
N VAL A 460 2.13 33.48 10.03
CA VAL A 460 2.87 34.74 10.19
C VAL A 460 2.97 35.09 11.67
N LEU A 461 4.19 35.41 12.12
CA LEU A 461 4.44 35.93 13.47
C LEU A 461 5.09 37.31 13.39
N ALA A 462 4.75 38.16 14.34
CA ALA A 462 5.39 39.44 14.56
C ALA A 462 6.43 39.32 15.69
N LEU A 463 7.54 40.04 15.54
CA LEU A 463 8.57 40.15 16.56
C LEU A 463 8.79 41.61 16.95
N ALA A 464 8.98 41.83 18.24
CA ALA A 464 9.23 43.14 18.81
C ALA A 464 10.20 43.03 19.99
N HIS A 465 10.90 44.13 20.28
CA HIS A 465 11.72 44.23 21.48
C HIS A 465 11.64 45.61 22.11
N GLY A 466 12.08 45.73 23.36
CA GLY A 466 12.11 47.01 24.05
C GLY A 466 12.92 46.92 25.34
N ALA A 467 13.08 48.05 26.01
CA ALA A 467 13.64 48.09 27.36
C ALA A 467 12.51 47.98 28.39
N GLY A 468 12.73 47.24 29.49
CA GLY A 468 11.78 47.20 30.59
C GLY A 468 12.14 46.19 31.68
N THR A 469 11.25 46.05 32.67
CA THR A 469 11.44 45.22 33.88
C THR A 469 10.43 44.08 33.96
N ALA A 470 10.75 43.04 34.73
CA ALA A 470 9.97 41.79 34.83
C ALA A 470 8.72 41.88 35.73
N GLU A 471 8.11 43.06 35.90
CA GLU A 471 7.07 43.28 36.92
C GLU A 471 5.65 42.83 36.49
N SER A 472 5.39 42.66 35.18
CA SER A 472 4.08 42.21 34.67
C SER A 472 4.13 41.67 33.23
N ASP A 473 3.15 40.84 32.86
CA ASP A 473 2.89 40.34 31.49
C ASP A 473 2.32 41.41 30.52
N GLU A 474 2.22 42.68 30.95
CA GLU A 474 1.73 43.79 30.13
C GLU A 474 2.89 44.56 29.49
N PHE A 475 3.19 44.24 28.23
CA PHE A 475 4.25 44.90 27.46
C PHE A 475 3.68 46.06 26.62
N THR A 476 4.26 47.26 26.78
CA THR A 476 3.88 48.44 26.00
C THR A 476 5.12 49.24 25.57
N GLY A 477 5.01 49.95 24.45
CA GLY A 477 6.09 50.82 23.94
C GLY A 477 7.25 50.09 23.28
N LEU A 478 7.03 48.87 22.78
CA LEU A 478 8.05 48.08 22.09
C LEU A 478 8.33 48.62 20.67
N GLU A 479 9.52 48.32 20.16
CA GLU A 479 9.93 48.54 18.77
C GLU A 479 9.61 47.29 17.94
N PHE A 480 8.88 47.48 16.84
CA PHE A 480 8.54 46.42 15.91
C PHE A 480 9.72 46.10 14.99
N LEU A 481 10.16 44.84 14.96
CA LEU A 481 11.30 44.41 14.14
C LEU A 481 10.89 43.93 12.76
N GLY A 482 9.79 43.21 12.67
CA GLY A 482 9.35 42.61 11.42
C GLY A 482 8.42 41.42 11.59
N LEU A 483 8.10 40.84 10.44
CA LEU A 483 7.29 39.65 10.27
C LEU A 483 8.16 38.45 9.87
N VAL A 484 7.83 37.30 10.44
CA VAL A 484 8.38 36.01 10.06
C VAL A 484 7.25 35.16 9.51
N ALA A 485 7.42 34.70 8.28
CA ALA A 485 6.52 33.76 7.63
C ALA A 485 7.13 32.36 7.68
N MET A 486 6.39 31.45 8.30
CA MET A 486 6.74 30.05 8.45
C MET A 486 5.68 29.16 7.82
N SER A 487 6.11 28.01 7.34
CA SER A 487 5.24 27.00 6.75
C SER A 487 5.78 25.62 7.07
N ASP A 488 4.92 24.62 6.96
CA ASP A 488 5.33 23.23 6.86
C ASP A 488 5.70 22.96 5.38
N PRO A 489 7.01 22.90 5.03
CA PRO A 489 7.43 22.85 3.64
C PRO A 489 7.11 21.49 3.00
N LEU A 490 6.91 21.50 1.69
CA LEU A 490 6.85 20.27 0.89
C LEU A 490 8.22 19.59 0.92
N ARG A 491 8.22 18.26 0.97
CA ARG A 491 9.45 17.50 0.84
C ARG A 491 9.95 17.55 -0.60
N HIS A 492 11.27 17.66 -0.77
CA HIS A 492 11.87 17.64 -2.11
C HIS A 492 11.55 16.36 -2.90
N ASP A 493 11.60 15.19 -2.24
CA ASP A 493 11.25 13.89 -2.83
C ASP A 493 9.77 13.78 -3.19
N ALA A 494 8.88 14.42 -2.43
CA ALA A 494 7.45 14.45 -2.74
C ALA A 494 7.17 15.19 -4.06
N ILE A 495 7.86 16.30 -4.32
CA ILE A 495 7.74 17.05 -5.57
C ILE A 495 8.14 16.18 -6.78
N GLU A 496 9.30 15.52 -6.70
CA GLU A 496 9.80 14.65 -7.77
C GLU A 496 8.90 13.43 -7.99
N ALA A 497 8.38 12.87 -6.90
CA ALA A 497 7.56 11.68 -6.95
C ALA A 497 6.15 11.95 -7.47
N VAL A 498 5.52 13.09 -7.13
CA VAL A 498 4.25 13.51 -7.75
C VAL A 498 4.44 13.78 -9.24
N ALA A 499 5.55 14.42 -9.65
CA ALA A 499 5.88 14.57 -11.07
C ALA A 499 6.04 13.21 -11.78
N SER A 500 6.67 12.24 -11.11
CA SER A 500 6.81 10.87 -11.61
C SER A 500 5.47 10.15 -11.72
N CYS A 501 4.54 10.38 -10.77
CA CYS A 501 3.18 9.86 -10.84
C CYS A 501 2.44 10.40 -12.08
N HIS A 502 2.56 11.70 -12.36
CA HIS A 502 1.98 12.29 -13.57
C HIS A 502 2.59 11.71 -14.86
N GLN A 503 3.91 11.49 -14.89
CA GLN A 503 4.57 10.84 -16.04
C GLN A 503 4.08 9.40 -16.24
N ALA A 504 3.83 8.68 -15.13
CA ALA A 504 3.24 7.35 -15.13
C ALA A 504 1.71 7.36 -15.28
N GLN A 505 1.08 8.51 -15.53
CA GLN A 505 -0.36 8.75 -15.65
C GLN A 505 -1.21 8.29 -14.45
N ILE A 506 -0.64 8.34 -13.25
CA ILE A 506 -1.32 8.07 -11.98
C ILE A 506 -1.87 9.40 -11.46
N LYS A 507 -3.17 9.42 -11.14
CA LYS A 507 -3.83 10.60 -10.55
C LYS A 507 -3.42 10.73 -9.09
N VAL A 508 -3.21 11.95 -8.62
CA VAL A 508 -2.91 12.24 -7.21
C VAL A 508 -3.98 13.17 -6.66
N ALA A 509 -4.41 12.97 -5.41
CA ALA A 509 -5.24 13.91 -4.67
C ALA A 509 -4.67 14.14 -3.26
N MET A 510 -4.86 15.34 -2.75
CA MET A 510 -4.54 15.70 -1.37
C MET A 510 -5.83 15.64 -0.52
N ILE A 511 -5.78 14.92 0.59
CA ILE A 511 -6.84 14.85 1.60
C ILE A 511 -6.23 15.31 2.92
N THR A 512 -6.78 16.35 3.55
CA THR A 512 -6.17 16.93 4.75
C THR A 512 -7.19 17.57 5.70
N GLY A 513 -6.83 17.64 6.98
CA GLY A 513 -7.54 18.42 7.99
C GLY A 513 -7.27 19.93 7.91
N ASP A 514 -6.26 20.34 7.12
CA ASP A 514 -5.81 21.72 7.03
C ASP A 514 -6.83 22.69 6.42
N HIS A 515 -6.52 23.97 6.54
CA HIS A 515 -7.31 25.04 5.93
C HIS A 515 -7.32 24.93 4.38
N PRO A 516 -8.45 25.17 3.71
CA PRO A 516 -8.58 25.02 2.25
C PRO A 516 -7.58 25.83 1.43
N VAL A 517 -7.25 27.05 1.88
CA VAL A 517 -6.29 27.92 1.19
C VAL A 517 -4.90 27.29 1.18
N THR A 518 -4.40 26.83 2.33
CA THR A 518 -3.08 26.18 2.44
C THR A 518 -3.04 24.90 1.61
N ALA A 519 -4.07 24.06 1.72
CA ALA A 519 -4.17 22.81 0.95
C ALA A 519 -4.13 23.07 -0.56
N LEU A 520 -4.84 24.10 -1.04
CA LEU A 520 -4.86 24.48 -2.44
C LEU A 520 -3.48 24.99 -2.90
N THR A 521 -2.85 25.88 -2.15
CA THR A 521 -1.53 26.43 -2.49
C THR A 521 -0.46 25.33 -2.58
N LEU A 522 -0.41 24.40 -1.62
CA LEU A 522 0.54 23.29 -1.65
C LEU A 522 0.26 22.33 -2.81
N SER A 523 -1.01 22.06 -3.09
CA SER A 523 -1.41 21.21 -4.22
C SER A 523 -1.04 21.82 -5.58
N GLN A 524 -1.10 23.16 -5.70
CA GLN A 524 -0.63 23.88 -6.89
C GLN A 524 0.90 23.78 -7.05
N GLN A 525 1.66 23.90 -5.95
CA GLN A 525 3.12 23.73 -5.97
C GLN A 525 3.53 22.31 -6.39
N LEU A 526 2.80 21.29 -5.94
CA LEU A 526 2.96 19.89 -6.38
C LEU A 526 2.41 19.61 -7.78
N LYS A 527 1.76 20.60 -8.42
CA LYS A 527 1.07 20.46 -9.71
C LYS A 527 -0.04 19.40 -9.72
N ILE A 528 -0.63 19.12 -8.56
CA ILE A 528 -1.81 18.25 -8.42
C ILE A 528 -3.05 18.91 -9.04
N VAL A 529 -3.11 20.24 -8.95
CA VAL A 529 -4.20 21.09 -9.46
C VAL A 529 -3.66 22.33 -10.15
N SER A 530 -4.49 22.95 -10.98
CA SER A 530 -4.24 24.22 -11.65
C SER A 530 -4.67 25.42 -10.78
N GLU A 531 -4.32 26.65 -11.20
CA GLU A 531 -4.65 27.88 -10.46
C GLU A 531 -6.16 28.12 -10.29
N HIS A 532 -7.00 27.59 -11.18
CA HIS A 532 -8.45 27.80 -11.17
C HIS A 532 -9.24 26.71 -10.45
N ASP A 533 -8.58 25.63 -10.03
CA ASP A 533 -9.23 24.55 -9.30
C ASP A 533 -9.56 24.99 -7.87
N LYS A 534 -10.58 24.36 -7.29
CA LYS A 534 -11.07 24.66 -5.94
C LYS A 534 -10.80 23.50 -5.00
N ALA A 535 -10.61 23.81 -3.73
CA ALA A 535 -10.63 22.81 -2.67
C ALA A 535 -12.07 22.57 -2.22
N VAL A 536 -12.39 21.31 -1.92
CA VAL A 536 -13.68 20.92 -1.33
C VAL A 536 -13.49 20.74 0.17
N THR A 537 -14.42 21.25 0.95
CA THR A 537 -14.40 21.17 2.41
C THR A 537 -15.15 19.95 2.94
N GLY A 538 -14.79 19.48 4.13
CA GLY A 538 -15.57 18.44 4.84
C GLY A 538 -17.05 18.79 5.02
N SER A 539 -17.39 20.07 5.18
CA SER A 539 -18.79 20.53 5.24
C SER A 539 -19.54 20.34 3.92
N GLU A 540 -18.90 20.62 2.78
CA GLU A 540 -19.50 20.44 1.45
C GLU A 540 -19.66 18.95 1.14
N LEU A 541 -18.69 18.11 1.51
CA LEU A 541 -18.80 16.64 1.42
C LEU A 541 -20.00 16.11 2.21
N SER A 542 -20.20 16.60 3.44
CA SER A 542 -21.33 16.21 4.29
C SER A 542 -22.67 16.60 3.67
N GLN A 543 -22.75 17.80 3.09
CA GLN A 543 -23.95 18.28 2.40
C GLN A 543 -24.25 17.43 1.16
N ALA A 544 -23.23 17.08 0.36
CA ALA A 544 -23.40 16.24 -0.81
C ALA A 544 -23.87 14.82 -0.43
N MET A 545 -23.26 14.23 0.61
CA MET A 545 -23.66 12.92 1.13
C MET A 545 -25.11 12.90 1.64
N ALA A 546 -25.55 13.98 2.29
CA ALA A 546 -26.93 14.12 2.78
C ALA A 546 -27.96 14.22 1.65
N LEU A 547 -27.56 14.68 0.45
CA LEU A 547 -28.43 14.70 -0.74
C LEU A 547 -28.52 13.31 -1.38
N SER A 548 -27.38 12.71 -1.72
CA SER A 548 -27.28 11.32 -2.19
C SER A 548 -25.81 10.88 -2.34
N GLU A 549 -25.57 9.57 -2.30
CA GLU A 549 -24.26 8.97 -2.62
C GLU A 549 -23.79 9.38 -4.05
N SER A 550 -24.71 9.58 -5.00
CA SER A 550 -24.37 9.98 -6.37
C SER A 550 -23.87 11.42 -6.51
N GLU A 551 -24.35 12.35 -5.66
CA GLU A 551 -23.86 13.73 -5.62
C GLU A 551 -22.49 13.78 -4.94
N PHE A 552 -22.30 13.00 -3.87
CA PHE A 552 -20.99 12.81 -3.24
C PHE A 552 -19.96 12.28 -4.25
N ASP A 553 -20.31 11.24 -5.01
CA ASP A 553 -19.44 10.66 -6.01
C ASP A 553 -19.07 11.68 -7.11
N ARG A 554 -20.04 12.48 -7.59
CA ARG A 554 -19.78 13.55 -8.56
C ARG A 554 -18.86 14.64 -8.02
N LEU A 555 -19.02 15.02 -6.76
CA LEU A 555 -18.17 16.02 -6.10
C LEU A 555 -16.73 15.51 -5.97
N VAL A 556 -16.55 14.25 -5.54
CA VAL A 556 -15.23 13.61 -5.44
C VAL A 556 -14.57 13.41 -6.80
N ALA A 557 -15.33 13.04 -7.84
CA ALA A 557 -14.80 12.82 -9.19
C ALA A 557 -14.16 14.07 -9.79
N SER A 558 -14.76 15.24 -9.52
CA SER A 558 -14.40 16.53 -10.11
C SER A 558 -13.30 17.30 -9.39
N HIS A 559 -12.87 16.84 -8.21
CA HIS A 559 -11.89 17.54 -7.37
C HIS A 559 -10.71 16.66 -6.97
N ARG A 560 -9.61 17.31 -6.58
CA ARG A 560 -8.36 16.66 -6.15
C ARG A 560 -7.82 17.17 -4.82
N VAL A 561 -8.46 18.18 -4.22
CA VAL A 561 -8.04 18.76 -2.94
C VAL A 561 -9.23 18.75 -2.00
N PHE A 562 -9.10 18.01 -0.92
CA PHE A 562 -10.12 17.89 0.12
C PHE A 562 -9.54 18.40 1.44
N ALA A 563 -10.15 19.42 2.02
CA ALA A 563 -9.64 20.15 3.18
C ALA A 563 -10.65 20.12 4.35
N ARG A 564 -10.16 20.28 5.59
CA ARG A 564 -10.97 20.12 6.82
C ARG A 564 -11.78 18.82 6.83
N VAL A 565 -11.16 17.73 6.37
CA VAL A 565 -11.79 16.41 6.24
C VAL A 565 -11.65 15.64 7.54
N LYS A 566 -12.75 15.03 8.01
CA LYS A 566 -12.75 14.14 9.19
C LYS A 566 -12.27 12.71 8.83
N PRO A 567 -11.82 11.90 9.81
CA PRO A 567 -11.38 10.51 9.56
C PRO A 567 -12.38 9.67 8.76
N GLU A 568 -13.68 9.75 9.10
CA GLU A 568 -14.73 8.99 8.40
C GLU A 568 -14.84 9.42 6.93
N GLN A 569 -14.70 10.72 6.68
CA GLN A 569 -14.79 11.28 5.35
C GLN A 569 -13.59 10.91 4.47
N LYS A 570 -12.40 10.69 5.05
CA LYS A 570 -11.26 10.16 4.29
C LYS A 570 -11.61 8.78 3.71
N MET A 571 -12.21 7.91 4.53
CA MET A 571 -12.68 6.60 4.09
C MET A 571 -13.79 6.70 3.03
N GLU A 572 -14.78 7.59 3.21
CA GLU A 572 -15.86 7.80 2.24
C GLU A 572 -15.34 8.27 0.87
N ILE A 573 -14.36 9.19 0.86
CA ILE A 573 -13.68 9.65 -0.37
C ILE A 573 -12.99 8.46 -1.06
N THR A 574 -12.23 7.65 -0.30
CA THR A 574 -11.58 6.45 -0.83
C THR A 574 -12.59 5.49 -1.45
N GLN A 575 -13.71 5.21 -0.77
CA GLN A 575 -14.76 4.33 -1.28
C GLN A 575 -15.45 4.88 -2.53
N SER A 576 -15.70 6.19 -2.59
CA SER A 576 -16.22 6.87 -3.78
C SER A 576 -15.31 6.69 -5.00
N LEU A 577 -14.00 6.90 -4.85
CA LEU A 577 -13.03 6.68 -5.93
C LEU A 577 -13.04 5.21 -6.40
N ILE A 578 -13.16 4.26 -5.47
CA ILE A 578 -13.28 2.83 -5.79
C ILE A 578 -14.58 2.53 -6.56
N ARG A 579 -15.73 3.09 -6.14
CA ARG A 579 -17.03 2.94 -6.86
C ARG A 579 -16.97 3.49 -8.28
N GLN A 580 -16.22 4.56 -8.48
CA GLN A 580 -15.96 5.15 -9.80
C GLN A 580 -15.06 4.27 -10.68
N GLY A 581 -14.50 3.20 -10.10
CA GLY A 581 -13.70 2.20 -10.79
C GLY A 581 -12.21 2.46 -10.72
N GLU A 582 -11.72 3.37 -9.87
CA GLU A 582 -10.30 3.60 -9.67
C GLU A 582 -9.68 2.54 -8.74
N PHE A 583 -8.42 2.16 -9.02
CA PHE A 583 -7.61 1.40 -8.07
C PHE A 583 -6.81 2.36 -7.20
N VAL A 584 -7.33 2.57 -5.99
CA VAL A 584 -6.88 3.59 -5.05
C VAL A 584 -5.80 3.07 -4.10
N ALA A 585 -4.67 3.75 -4.07
CA ALA A 585 -3.71 3.71 -2.98
C ALA A 585 -3.95 4.91 -2.03
N MET A 586 -4.02 4.66 -0.74
CA MET A 586 -4.15 5.69 0.30
C MET A 586 -2.83 5.77 1.08
N THR A 587 -2.30 6.97 1.31
CA THR A 587 -1.14 7.20 2.19
C THR A 587 -1.53 8.00 3.41
N GLY A 588 -0.95 7.67 4.56
CA GLY A 588 -1.16 8.38 5.83
C GLY A 588 -0.27 7.84 6.94
N ASP A 589 -0.08 8.62 8.00
CA ASP A 589 0.80 8.32 9.13
C ASP A 589 0.04 8.27 10.47
N GLY A 590 -1.10 8.95 10.56
CA GLY A 590 -1.90 9.06 11.77
C GLY A 590 -2.97 7.97 11.93
N VAL A 591 -3.47 7.86 13.16
CA VAL A 591 -4.60 6.97 13.50
C VAL A 591 -5.89 7.38 12.79
N ASN A 592 -6.02 8.67 12.51
CA ASN A 592 -7.09 9.25 11.69
C ASN A 592 -7.12 8.71 10.25
N ASP A 593 -6.02 8.17 9.75
CA ASP A 593 -5.94 7.58 8.40
C ASP A 593 -6.24 6.09 8.38
N ALA A 594 -6.21 5.42 9.54
CA ALA A 594 -6.36 3.98 9.66
C ALA A 594 -7.61 3.42 8.93
N PRO A 595 -8.81 4.04 9.05
CA PRO A 595 -9.99 3.56 8.31
C PRO A 595 -9.82 3.65 6.79
N ALA A 596 -9.25 4.75 6.28
CA ALA A 596 -9.03 4.95 4.85
C ALA A 596 -7.92 4.02 4.31
N LEU A 597 -6.82 3.85 5.06
CA LEU A 597 -5.74 2.92 4.75
C LEU A 597 -6.23 1.48 4.63
N LYS A 598 -7.11 1.05 5.55
CA LYS A 598 -7.67 -0.30 5.58
C LYS A 598 -8.58 -0.58 4.38
N HIS A 599 -9.41 0.39 4.00
CA HIS A 599 -10.42 0.23 2.95
C HIS A 599 -9.94 0.56 1.54
N ALA A 600 -8.75 1.15 1.39
CA ALA A 600 -8.09 1.29 0.10
C ALA A 600 -7.72 -0.08 -0.50
N HIS A 601 -7.52 -0.15 -1.82
CA HIS A 601 -6.90 -1.33 -2.42
C HIS A 601 -5.48 -1.52 -1.87
N VAL A 602 -4.78 -0.41 -1.60
CA VAL A 602 -3.48 -0.37 -0.94
C VAL A 602 -3.43 0.77 0.08
N GLY A 603 -3.44 0.45 1.37
CA GLY A 603 -3.02 1.40 2.41
C GLY A 603 -1.50 1.40 2.55
N ILE A 604 -0.90 2.58 2.58
CA ILE A 604 0.54 2.82 2.72
C ILE A 604 0.77 3.70 3.94
N SER A 605 1.53 3.22 4.92
CA SER A 605 1.88 4.01 6.11
C SER A 605 3.35 4.41 6.13
N MET A 606 3.65 5.48 6.86
CA MET A 606 5.02 5.84 7.22
C MET A 606 5.59 4.84 8.25
N GLY A 607 6.89 4.59 8.17
CA GLY A 607 7.60 3.62 8.99
C GLY A 607 8.28 4.24 10.20
N LEU A 608 8.87 5.43 10.05
CA LEU A 608 9.54 6.14 11.15
C LEU A 608 8.53 6.99 11.94
N ARG A 609 7.77 7.84 11.25
CA ARG A 609 6.80 8.77 11.87
C ARG A 609 5.40 8.18 11.99
N GLY A 610 5.10 7.08 11.31
CA GLY A 610 3.77 6.47 11.32
C GLY A 610 3.43 5.81 12.65
N THR A 611 2.23 6.11 13.14
CA THR A 611 1.65 5.49 14.33
C THR A 611 1.54 3.97 14.17
N ASP A 612 1.58 3.22 15.29
CA ASP A 612 1.41 1.77 15.25
C ASP A 612 0.08 1.37 14.60
N VAL A 613 -0.99 2.12 14.86
CA VAL A 613 -2.33 1.87 14.29
C VAL A 613 -2.35 2.08 12.78
N ALA A 614 -1.67 3.12 12.26
CA ALA A 614 -1.53 3.33 10.82
C ALA A 614 -0.73 2.19 10.17
N ARG A 615 0.39 1.77 10.80
CA ARG A 615 1.21 0.63 10.35
C ARG A 615 0.44 -0.69 10.38
N GLU A 616 -0.43 -0.89 11.36
CA GLU A 616 -1.26 -2.09 11.47
C GLU A 616 -2.42 -2.10 10.48
N SER A 617 -2.95 -0.94 10.14
CA SER A 617 -4.07 -0.80 9.20
C SER A 617 -3.61 -0.81 7.73
N SER A 618 -2.35 -0.44 7.48
CA SER A 618 -1.77 -0.42 6.15
C SER A 618 -1.38 -1.80 5.63
N SER A 619 -1.40 -1.93 4.30
CA SER A 619 -0.92 -3.12 3.59
C SER A 619 0.57 -3.02 3.24
N LEU A 620 1.11 -1.79 3.17
CA LEU A 620 2.51 -1.47 2.91
C LEU A 620 3.03 -0.43 3.92
N VAL A 621 4.30 -0.50 4.26
CA VAL A 621 4.99 0.45 5.16
C VAL A 621 6.24 0.98 4.46
N LEU A 622 6.43 2.30 4.43
CA LEU A 622 7.64 2.95 3.89
C LEU A 622 8.67 3.07 5.00
N THR A 623 9.81 2.38 4.90
CA THR A 623 10.81 2.37 6.00
C THR A 623 11.63 3.65 6.09
N ASP A 624 11.60 4.48 5.05
CA ASP A 624 12.35 5.73 4.93
C ASP A 624 11.46 6.98 4.93
N ASP A 625 10.14 6.82 5.12
CA ASP A 625 9.13 7.87 5.04
C ASP A 625 9.20 8.72 3.75
N ASN A 626 9.76 8.15 2.68
CA ASN A 626 10.01 8.87 1.44
C ASN A 626 8.94 8.55 0.40
N PHE A 627 8.27 9.57 -0.12
CA PHE A 627 7.16 9.39 -1.07
C PHE A 627 7.64 8.79 -2.40
N SER A 628 8.91 8.99 -2.79
CA SER A 628 9.51 8.36 -3.99
C SER A 628 9.56 6.82 -3.91
N SER A 629 9.57 6.25 -2.70
CA SER A 629 9.54 4.79 -2.49
C SER A 629 8.23 4.19 -3.00
N ILE A 630 7.12 4.95 -2.98
CA ILE A 630 5.84 4.54 -3.57
C ILE A 630 5.99 4.33 -5.08
N VAL A 631 6.65 5.25 -5.77
CA VAL A 631 6.88 5.18 -7.23
C VAL A 631 7.73 3.95 -7.59
N LYS A 632 8.79 3.68 -6.82
CA LYS A 632 9.60 2.46 -6.99
C LYS A 632 8.75 1.21 -6.74
N GLY A 633 7.89 1.23 -5.73
CA GLY A 633 6.93 0.17 -5.45
C GLY A 633 5.96 -0.08 -6.61
N VAL A 634 5.44 0.96 -7.25
CA VAL A 634 4.59 0.82 -8.44
C VAL A 634 5.32 0.07 -9.55
N ILE A 635 6.61 0.38 -9.79
CA ILE A 635 7.42 -0.32 -10.81
C ILE A 635 7.54 -1.81 -10.46
N GLU A 636 7.90 -2.15 -9.22
CA GLU A 636 8.00 -3.55 -8.78
C GLU A 636 6.65 -4.29 -8.89
N GLY A 637 5.55 -3.63 -8.54
CA GLY A 637 4.21 -4.19 -8.71
C GLY A 637 3.87 -4.49 -10.18
N ARG A 638 4.23 -3.58 -11.10
CA ARG A 638 4.05 -3.78 -12.55
C ARG A 638 4.89 -4.95 -13.08
N ILE A 639 6.12 -5.12 -12.59
CA ILE A 639 6.97 -6.27 -12.93
C ILE A 639 6.30 -7.57 -12.50
N VAL A 640 5.80 -7.62 -11.27
CA VAL A 640 5.14 -8.81 -10.71
C VAL A 640 3.89 -9.17 -11.51
N TYR A 641 3.04 -8.19 -11.85
CA TYR A 641 1.87 -8.43 -12.70
C TYR A 641 2.27 -8.99 -14.08
N ASN A 642 3.30 -8.42 -14.71
CA ASN A 642 3.80 -8.90 -15.99
C ASN A 642 4.31 -10.35 -15.88
N ASN A 643 5.02 -10.70 -14.80
CA ASN A 643 5.48 -12.08 -14.58
C ASN A 643 4.31 -13.05 -14.37
N ILE A 644 3.27 -12.65 -13.63
CA ILE A 644 2.04 -13.45 -13.48
C ILE A 644 1.38 -13.68 -14.84
N ARG A 645 1.31 -12.66 -15.70
CA ARG A 645 0.76 -12.83 -17.06
C ARG A 645 1.57 -13.79 -17.92
N LYS A 646 2.90 -13.77 -17.82
CA LYS A 646 3.78 -14.72 -18.52
C LYS A 646 3.49 -16.16 -18.09
N VAL A 647 3.29 -16.37 -16.80
CA VAL A 647 2.87 -17.67 -16.23
C VAL A 647 1.52 -18.11 -16.77
N ILE A 648 0.52 -17.22 -16.75
CA ILE A 648 -0.82 -17.54 -17.27
C ILE A 648 -0.73 -17.85 -18.77
N PHE A 649 0.09 -17.12 -19.52
CA PHE A 649 0.28 -17.36 -20.94
C PHE A 649 0.86 -18.75 -21.22
N LEU A 650 1.87 -19.19 -20.46
CA LEU A 650 2.43 -20.54 -20.56
C LEU A 650 1.35 -21.60 -20.29
N LEU A 651 0.73 -21.56 -19.10
CA LEU A 651 -0.20 -22.59 -18.64
C LEU A 651 -1.45 -22.70 -19.52
N VAL A 652 -2.01 -21.56 -19.95
CA VAL A 652 -3.24 -21.57 -20.74
C VAL A 652 -2.97 -21.96 -22.18
N SER A 653 -1.82 -21.61 -22.76
CA SER A 653 -1.47 -22.02 -24.13
C SER A 653 -1.21 -23.52 -24.24
N THR A 654 -0.53 -24.12 -23.26
CA THR A 654 -0.25 -25.56 -23.24
C THR A 654 -1.54 -26.36 -23.01
N GLY A 655 -2.36 -25.99 -22.02
CA GLY A 655 -3.68 -26.61 -21.81
C GLY A 655 -4.61 -26.44 -23.02
N ALA A 656 -4.63 -25.27 -23.67
CA ALA A 656 -5.41 -25.07 -24.89
C ALA A 656 -4.91 -25.92 -26.06
N ALA A 657 -3.60 -26.16 -26.18
CA ALA A 657 -3.03 -27.05 -27.19
C ALA A 657 -3.45 -28.51 -26.97
N GLU A 658 -3.46 -28.97 -25.73
CA GLU A 658 -3.95 -30.29 -25.36
C GLU A 658 -5.43 -30.44 -25.73
N ILE A 659 -6.29 -29.51 -25.30
CA ILE A 659 -7.71 -29.51 -25.67
C ILE A 659 -7.88 -29.55 -27.19
N PHE A 660 -7.08 -28.78 -27.93
CA PHE A 660 -7.13 -28.78 -29.39
C PHE A 660 -6.68 -30.12 -30.01
N LEU A 661 -5.62 -30.75 -29.49
CA LEU A 661 -5.19 -32.11 -29.85
C LEU A 661 -6.33 -33.12 -29.66
N PHE A 662 -7.03 -33.06 -28.51
CA PHE A 662 -8.17 -33.92 -28.23
C PHE A 662 -9.34 -33.69 -29.18
N ILE A 663 -9.69 -32.43 -29.44
CA ILE A 663 -10.74 -32.08 -30.40
C ILE A 663 -10.43 -32.70 -31.78
N LEU A 664 -9.18 -32.60 -32.25
CA LEU A 664 -8.79 -33.18 -33.52
C LEU A 664 -8.83 -34.71 -33.50
N SER A 665 -8.28 -35.37 -32.47
CA SER A 665 -8.36 -36.84 -32.35
C SER A 665 -9.80 -37.33 -32.37
N VAL A 666 -10.71 -36.66 -31.66
CA VAL A 666 -12.13 -36.98 -31.69
C VAL A 666 -12.72 -36.73 -33.07
N LEU A 667 -12.46 -35.57 -33.70
CA LEU A 667 -13.00 -35.22 -35.02
C LEU A 667 -12.61 -36.25 -36.08
N PHE A 668 -11.37 -36.74 -36.05
CA PHE A 668 -10.83 -37.72 -36.98
C PHE A 668 -11.01 -39.19 -36.54
N ALA A 669 -11.73 -39.43 -35.43
CA ALA A 669 -12.01 -40.77 -34.90
C ALA A 669 -10.74 -41.60 -34.63
N LEU A 670 -9.71 -40.94 -34.09
CA LEU A 670 -8.49 -41.60 -33.63
C LEU A 670 -8.60 -41.98 -32.14
N PRO A 671 -7.79 -42.94 -31.66
CA PRO A 671 -7.69 -43.27 -30.25
C PRO A 671 -7.32 -42.05 -29.39
N ILE A 672 -7.59 -42.16 -28.09
CA ILE A 672 -7.23 -41.14 -27.10
C ILE A 672 -5.70 -40.87 -27.18
N PRO A 673 -5.28 -39.62 -27.47
CA PRO A 673 -3.88 -39.31 -27.74
C PRO A 673 -3.01 -39.26 -26.48
N LEU A 674 -3.59 -38.96 -25.32
CA LEU A 674 -2.93 -38.91 -24.01
C LEU A 674 -3.90 -39.35 -22.91
N PHE A 675 -3.42 -40.01 -21.87
CA PHE A 675 -4.24 -40.38 -20.72
C PHE A 675 -4.37 -39.26 -19.69
N PRO A 676 -5.44 -39.22 -18.86
CA PRO A 676 -5.60 -38.23 -17.81
C PRO A 676 -4.38 -38.10 -16.88
N LEU A 677 -3.73 -39.20 -16.54
CA LEU A 677 -2.55 -39.19 -15.69
C LEU A 677 -1.31 -38.58 -16.39
N GLN A 678 -1.19 -38.76 -17.72
CA GLN A 678 -0.13 -38.15 -18.52
C GLN A 678 -0.32 -36.63 -18.63
N ILE A 679 -1.56 -36.17 -18.77
CA ILE A 679 -1.90 -34.73 -18.76
C ILE A 679 -1.60 -34.13 -17.38
N LEU A 680 -2.02 -34.80 -16.31
CA LEU A 680 -1.71 -34.36 -14.96
C LEU A 680 -0.18 -34.26 -14.75
N TRP A 681 0.58 -35.20 -15.30
CA TRP A 681 2.04 -35.16 -15.29
C TRP A 681 2.60 -33.94 -16.03
N LEU A 682 2.06 -33.62 -17.23
CA LEU A 682 2.42 -32.43 -17.99
C LEU A 682 2.16 -31.15 -17.19
N ASN A 683 0.95 -30.99 -16.68
CA ASN A 683 0.51 -29.77 -16.00
C ASN A 683 1.15 -29.58 -14.61
N LEU A 684 1.30 -30.64 -13.83
CA LEU A 684 1.76 -30.54 -12.45
C LEU A 684 3.29 -30.67 -12.31
N VAL A 685 3.93 -31.53 -13.11
CA VAL A 685 5.34 -31.88 -12.91
C VAL A 685 6.24 -31.15 -13.88
N THR A 686 6.01 -31.26 -15.19
CA THR A 686 6.89 -30.59 -16.17
C THR A 686 6.61 -29.09 -16.19
N ASN A 687 5.36 -28.68 -16.37
CA ASN A 687 4.97 -27.26 -16.31
C ASN A 687 5.17 -26.65 -14.92
N GLY A 688 4.87 -27.39 -13.85
CA GLY A 688 4.96 -26.90 -12.46
C GLY A 688 6.37 -26.47 -11.99
N VAL A 689 7.43 -26.93 -12.67
CA VAL A 689 8.79 -26.42 -12.44
C VAL A 689 9.02 -25.13 -13.24
N GLN A 690 8.49 -25.06 -14.46
CA GLN A 690 8.73 -23.98 -15.41
C GLN A 690 7.93 -22.72 -15.09
N ASP A 691 6.67 -22.85 -14.66
CA ASP A 691 5.80 -21.73 -14.31
C ASP A 691 6.31 -20.98 -13.07
N VAL A 692 6.75 -21.70 -12.03
CA VAL A 692 7.43 -21.15 -10.85
C VAL A 692 8.72 -20.46 -11.27
N ALA A 693 9.49 -21.06 -12.17
CA ALA A 693 10.74 -20.46 -12.65
C ALA A 693 10.53 -19.20 -13.50
N LEU A 694 9.41 -19.12 -14.23
CA LEU A 694 9.03 -17.96 -15.04
C LEU A 694 8.63 -16.76 -14.16
N ALA A 695 8.15 -17.01 -12.94
CA ALA A 695 7.88 -15.95 -11.95
C ALA A 695 9.13 -15.13 -11.58
N PHE A 696 10.34 -15.68 -11.81
CA PHE A 696 11.62 -15.01 -11.53
C PHE A 696 12.13 -14.08 -12.64
N GLU A 697 11.38 -13.87 -13.73
CA GLU A 697 11.84 -12.96 -14.79
C GLU A 697 12.15 -11.54 -14.25
N PRO A 698 13.19 -10.88 -14.78
CA PRO A 698 13.51 -9.51 -14.44
C PRO A 698 12.58 -8.53 -15.19
N ALA A 699 12.72 -7.25 -14.84
CA ALA A 699 12.05 -6.16 -15.53
C ALA A 699 12.40 -6.15 -17.03
N GLU A 700 11.42 -5.78 -17.86
CA GLU A 700 11.61 -5.49 -19.27
C GLU A 700 12.17 -4.06 -19.46
N GLY A 701 11.97 -3.14 -18.53
CA GLY A 701 12.58 -1.80 -18.52
C GLY A 701 11.69 -0.69 -19.10
N ASN A 702 10.42 -0.98 -19.42
CA ASN A 702 9.42 0.00 -19.83
C ASN A 702 8.23 0.07 -18.87
N GLU A 703 8.36 -0.50 -17.67
CA GLU A 703 7.29 -0.54 -16.68
C GLU A 703 6.90 0.85 -16.18
N PHE A 704 7.86 1.76 -16.09
CA PHE A 704 7.60 3.14 -15.64
C PHE A 704 6.87 3.98 -16.70
N SER A 705 7.21 3.82 -17.98
CA SER A 705 6.67 4.64 -19.07
C SER A 705 5.30 4.21 -19.57
N GLN A 706 4.79 3.07 -19.09
CA GLN A 706 3.44 2.63 -19.42
C GLN A 706 2.38 3.33 -18.55
N PRO A 707 1.20 3.62 -19.13
CA PRO A 707 0.07 4.08 -18.34
C PRO A 707 -0.41 2.98 -17.39
N PRO A 708 -1.14 3.31 -16.31
CA PRO A 708 -1.78 2.32 -15.47
C PRO A 708 -2.76 1.51 -16.30
N ARG A 709 -2.81 0.20 -16.06
CA ARG A 709 -3.76 -0.68 -16.75
C ARG A 709 -5.18 -0.27 -16.40
N ALA A 710 -6.08 -0.32 -17.37
CA ALA A 710 -7.46 0.05 -17.10
C ALA A 710 -8.05 -0.93 -16.05
N PRO A 711 -8.80 -0.46 -15.05
CA PRO A 711 -9.34 -1.32 -14.00
C PRO A 711 -10.26 -2.44 -14.51
N LYS A 712 -10.94 -2.21 -15.64
CA LYS A 712 -11.78 -3.19 -16.34
C LYS A 712 -11.04 -4.04 -17.39
N GLU A 713 -9.73 -3.82 -17.57
CA GLU A 713 -8.92 -4.62 -18.49
C GLU A 713 -8.84 -6.07 -17.99
N PRO A 714 -9.30 -7.05 -18.79
CA PRO A 714 -9.17 -8.45 -18.43
C PRO A 714 -7.71 -8.91 -18.50
N ILE A 715 -7.38 -10.01 -17.81
CA ILE A 715 -6.05 -10.64 -17.96
C ILE A 715 -5.79 -10.98 -19.43
N PHE A 716 -6.79 -11.55 -20.11
CA PHE A 716 -6.76 -11.86 -21.54
C PHE A 716 -7.20 -10.65 -22.35
N ASP A 717 -6.26 -9.74 -22.56
CA ASP A 717 -6.43 -8.72 -23.59
C ASP A 717 -6.36 -9.35 -25.00
N ARG A 718 -6.61 -8.52 -26.02
CA ARG A 718 -6.63 -8.97 -27.41
C ARG A 718 -5.31 -9.62 -27.85
N LEU A 719 -4.17 -9.11 -27.38
CA LEU A 719 -2.87 -9.64 -27.75
C LEU A 719 -2.67 -11.02 -27.12
N MET A 720 -2.91 -11.14 -25.81
CA MET A 720 -2.75 -12.39 -25.09
C MET A 720 -3.65 -13.47 -25.69
N LEU A 721 -4.90 -13.15 -26.03
CA LEU A 721 -5.80 -14.09 -26.69
C LEU A 721 -5.29 -14.53 -28.07
N GLU A 722 -4.81 -13.59 -28.90
CA GLU A 722 -4.24 -13.93 -30.22
C GLU A 722 -3.03 -14.86 -30.08
N ARG A 723 -2.15 -14.58 -29.11
CA ARG A 723 -0.97 -15.41 -28.84
C ARG A 723 -1.35 -16.80 -28.35
N VAL A 724 -2.26 -16.91 -27.39
CA VAL A 724 -2.72 -18.22 -26.88
C VAL A 724 -3.32 -19.04 -28.00
N CYS A 725 -4.19 -18.46 -28.82
CA CYS A 725 -4.79 -19.15 -29.96
C CYS A 725 -3.73 -19.65 -30.96
N ILE A 726 -2.75 -18.82 -31.32
CA ILE A 726 -1.69 -19.22 -32.26
C ILE A 726 -0.83 -20.34 -31.68
N SER A 727 -0.39 -20.21 -30.42
CA SER A 727 0.42 -21.25 -29.76
C SER A 727 -0.36 -22.56 -29.62
N ALA A 728 -1.62 -22.50 -29.19
CA ALA A 728 -2.49 -23.66 -29.06
C ALA A 728 -2.72 -24.38 -30.40
N LEU A 729 -3.00 -23.63 -31.46
CA LEU A 729 -3.21 -24.18 -32.80
C LEU A 729 -1.94 -24.87 -33.33
N VAL A 730 -0.77 -24.24 -33.18
CA VAL A 730 0.50 -24.80 -33.68
C VAL A 730 0.88 -26.06 -32.90
N MET A 731 0.88 -25.99 -31.56
CA MET A 731 1.25 -27.13 -30.72
C MET A 731 0.27 -28.29 -30.91
N GLY A 732 -1.04 -28.03 -30.84
CA GLY A 732 -2.06 -29.06 -30.97
C GLY A 732 -2.12 -29.68 -32.37
N LEU A 733 -1.98 -28.88 -33.45
CA LEU A 733 -1.98 -29.41 -34.83
C LEU A 733 -0.76 -30.28 -35.11
N ILE A 734 0.42 -29.87 -34.66
CA ILE A 734 1.66 -30.63 -34.87
C ILE A 734 1.66 -31.90 -34.01
N ALA A 735 1.22 -31.82 -32.74
CA ALA A 735 1.08 -32.99 -31.88
C ALA A 735 0.06 -34.00 -32.44
N PHE A 736 -1.08 -33.51 -32.94
CA PHE A 736 -2.08 -34.34 -33.61
C PHE A 736 -1.51 -34.96 -34.89
N GLY A 737 -0.81 -34.16 -35.71
CA GLY A 737 -0.17 -34.63 -36.93
C GLY A 737 0.83 -35.75 -36.66
N LEU A 738 1.70 -35.59 -35.66
CA LEU A 738 2.64 -36.64 -35.24
C LEU A 738 1.89 -37.90 -34.82
N PHE A 739 0.86 -37.78 -33.99
CA PHE A 739 0.07 -38.91 -33.50
C PHE A 739 -0.60 -39.66 -34.66
N ALA A 740 -1.32 -38.94 -35.52
CA ALA A 740 -2.04 -39.49 -36.65
C ALA A 740 -1.11 -40.17 -37.68
N ILE A 741 0.01 -39.52 -38.02
CA ILE A 741 1.00 -40.08 -38.96
C ILE A 741 1.64 -41.33 -38.36
N SER A 742 1.97 -41.34 -37.07
CA SER A 742 2.57 -42.50 -36.40
C SER A 742 1.63 -43.72 -36.48
N LEU A 743 0.34 -43.53 -36.20
CA LEU A 743 -0.65 -44.60 -36.32
C LEU A 743 -0.80 -45.09 -37.77
N GLN A 744 -0.80 -44.18 -38.76
CA GLN A 744 -0.85 -44.55 -40.17
C GLN A 744 0.38 -45.33 -40.64
N MET A 745 1.55 -45.06 -40.05
CA MET A 745 2.79 -45.79 -40.31
C MET A 745 2.85 -47.16 -39.62
N GLY A 746 1.79 -47.56 -38.89
CA GLY A 746 1.71 -48.85 -38.21
C GLY A 746 2.46 -48.90 -36.87
N VAL A 747 2.82 -47.75 -36.30
CA VAL A 747 3.36 -47.66 -34.93
C VAL A 747 2.24 -48.03 -33.94
N SER A 748 2.56 -48.80 -32.89
CA SER A 748 1.58 -49.16 -31.86
C SER A 748 1.00 -47.92 -31.17
N GLU A 749 -0.25 -48.01 -30.69
CA GLU A 749 -0.89 -46.89 -29.99
C GLU A 749 -0.07 -46.40 -28.80
N GLU A 750 0.49 -47.33 -28.01
CA GLU A 750 1.33 -47.03 -26.86
C GLU A 750 2.58 -46.23 -27.26
N ALA A 751 3.26 -46.64 -28.33
CA ALA A 751 4.44 -45.95 -28.82
C ALA A 751 4.10 -44.58 -29.43
N ALA A 752 2.97 -44.46 -30.14
CA ALA A 752 2.49 -43.19 -30.67
C ALA A 752 2.14 -42.21 -29.54
N ARG A 753 1.44 -42.65 -28.49
CA ARG A 753 1.16 -41.84 -27.29
C ARG A 753 2.44 -41.39 -26.60
N ASN A 754 3.42 -42.28 -26.44
CA ASN A 754 4.71 -41.96 -25.81
C ASN A 754 5.51 -40.91 -26.60
N LEU A 755 5.51 -41.00 -27.93
CA LEU A 755 6.14 -39.98 -28.79
C LEU A 755 5.41 -38.64 -28.72
N THR A 756 4.08 -38.64 -28.74
CA THR A 756 3.26 -37.44 -28.59
C THR A 756 3.49 -36.79 -27.22
N LEU A 757 3.57 -37.56 -26.14
CA LEU A 757 3.84 -37.06 -24.81
C LEU A 757 5.22 -36.37 -24.72
N MET A 758 6.27 -37.00 -25.25
CA MET A 758 7.60 -36.37 -25.32
C MET A 758 7.59 -35.09 -26.18
N LEU A 759 6.85 -35.09 -27.29
CA LEU A 759 6.70 -33.87 -28.10
C LEU A 759 6.03 -32.74 -27.31
N MET A 760 5.00 -33.05 -26.51
CA MET A 760 4.35 -32.06 -25.64
C MET A 760 5.32 -31.48 -24.61
N VAL A 761 6.13 -32.31 -23.94
CA VAL A 761 7.19 -31.83 -23.01
C VAL A 761 8.18 -30.90 -23.72
N LEU A 762 8.56 -31.22 -24.97
CA LEU A 762 9.46 -30.37 -25.75
C LEU A 762 8.78 -29.06 -26.18
N PHE A 763 7.48 -29.08 -26.47
CA PHE A 763 6.71 -27.86 -26.71
C PHE A 763 6.66 -26.98 -25.47
N GLU A 764 6.43 -27.54 -24.28
CA GLU A 764 6.48 -26.80 -23.00
C GLU A 764 7.84 -26.12 -22.82
N ASN A 765 8.94 -26.83 -23.03
CA ASN A 765 10.29 -26.26 -22.95
C ASN A 765 10.49 -25.06 -23.90
N VAL A 766 10.09 -25.19 -25.17
CA VAL A 766 10.21 -24.11 -26.16
C VAL A 766 9.24 -22.97 -25.82
N HIS A 767 8.04 -23.29 -25.35
CA HIS A 767 7.01 -22.31 -25.04
C HIS A 767 7.32 -21.53 -23.77
N ALA A 768 7.95 -22.15 -22.77
CA ALA A 768 8.47 -21.49 -21.58
C ALA A 768 9.47 -20.39 -21.96
N LEU A 769 10.33 -20.62 -22.96
CA LEU A 769 11.17 -19.58 -23.53
C LEU A 769 10.33 -18.50 -24.24
N ASN A 770 9.38 -18.86 -25.10
CA ASN A 770 8.53 -17.89 -25.82
C ASN A 770 7.71 -16.98 -24.89
N SER A 771 7.38 -17.50 -23.69
CA SER A 771 6.60 -16.84 -22.65
C SER A 771 7.39 -15.81 -21.85
N ARG A 772 8.72 -15.72 -22.00
CA ARG A 772 9.56 -14.75 -21.27
C ARG A 772 9.22 -13.28 -21.55
N SER A 773 8.59 -12.99 -22.70
CA SER A 773 8.06 -11.65 -23.00
C SER A 773 6.87 -11.70 -23.96
N GLU A 774 5.86 -10.89 -23.64
CA GLU A 774 4.70 -10.63 -24.51
C GLU A 774 5.08 -9.74 -25.73
N HIS A 775 5.96 -8.76 -25.44
CA HIS A 775 6.52 -7.72 -26.30
C HIS A 775 7.63 -8.17 -27.25
N ARG A 776 8.66 -8.73 -26.62
CA ARG A 776 10.02 -8.69 -27.12
C ARG A 776 10.40 -10.01 -27.76
N SER A 777 11.22 -9.88 -28.79
CA SER A 777 11.86 -11.02 -29.43
C SER A 777 12.82 -11.68 -28.45
N LEU A 778 12.81 -13.00 -28.40
CA LEU A 778 13.80 -13.79 -27.65
C LEU A 778 15.22 -13.60 -28.14
N LEU A 779 15.40 -13.15 -29.39
CA LEU A 779 16.72 -12.81 -29.94
C LEU A 779 17.29 -11.52 -29.32
N VAL A 780 16.44 -10.70 -28.70
CA VAL A 780 16.82 -9.44 -28.04
C VAL A 780 16.86 -9.61 -26.52
N VAL A 781 15.96 -10.42 -25.95
CA VAL A 781 15.96 -10.73 -24.53
C VAL A 781 17.22 -11.55 -24.20
N PRO A 782 18.05 -11.13 -23.23
CA PRO A 782 19.26 -11.88 -22.90
C PRO A 782 18.91 -13.31 -22.48
N PHE A 783 19.54 -14.30 -23.13
CA PHE A 783 19.22 -15.71 -22.89
C PHE A 783 19.42 -16.11 -21.42
N PHE A 784 20.50 -15.62 -20.80
CA PHE A 784 20.87 -15.93 -19.41
C PHE A 784 20.29 -14.98 -18.34
N SER A 785 19.36 -14.08 -18.67
CA SER A 785 18.82 -13.16 -17.66
C SER A 785 17.91 -13.83 -16.62
N ASN A 786 17.38 -15.03 -16.91
CA ASN A 786 16.67 -15.86 -15.94
C ASN A 786 17.29 -17.27 -15.89
N PRO A 787 18.36 -17.47 -15.08
CA PRO A 787 19.01 -18.77 -14.97
C PRO A 787 18.11 -19.82 -14.33
N ILE A 788 17.16 -19.41 -13.48
CA ILE A 788 16.23 -20.32 -12.79
C ILE A 788 15.31 -21.00 -13.81
N LEU A 789 14.82 -20.26 -14.81
CA LEU A 789 14.03 -20.83 -15.91
C LEU A 789 14.83 -21.81 -16.76
N LEU A 790 16.07 -21.48 -17.12
CA LEU A 790 16.92 -22.37 -17.91
C LEU A 790 17.21 -23.69 -17.17
N VAL A 791 17.57 -23.59 -15.89
CA VAL A 791 17.76 -24.77 -15.03
C VAL A 791 16.44 -25.53 -14.88
N GLY A 792 15.33 -24.83 -14.68
CA GLY A 792 13.99 -25.42 -14.57
C GLY A 792 13.59 -26.24 -15.80
N ILE A 793 13.85 -25.72 -17.01
CA ILE A 793 13.62 -26.45 -18.27
C ILE A 793 14.47 -27.73 -18.32
N ILE A 794 15.76 -27.65 -17.98
CA ILE A 794 16.66 -28.81 -17.97
C ILE A 794 16.19 -29.84 -16.93
N VAL A 795 15.79 -29.39 -15.75
CA VAL A 795 15.30 -30.24 -14.66
C VAL A 795 13.98 -30.90 -15.04
N ALA A 796 13.01 -30.16 -15.60
CA ALA A 796 11.73 -30.72 -16.06
C ALA A 796 11.95 -31.80 -17.14
N GLN A 797 12.79 -31.52 -18.13
CA GLN A 797 13.17 -32.51 -19.15
C GLN A 797 13.88 -33.73 -18.53
N GLY A 798 14.77 -33.50 -17.58
CA GLY A 798 15.50 -34.54 -16.87
C GLY A 798 14.58 -35.43 -16.03
N ILE A 799 13.60 -34.86 -15.33
CA ILE A 799 12.58 -35.57 -14.56
C ILE A 799 11.75 -36.45 -15.49
N HIS A 800 11.29 -35.91 -16.64
CA HIS A 800 10.51 -36.69 -17.60
C HIS A 800 11.32 -37.85 -18.20
N ILE A 801 12.57 -37.60 -18.60
CA ILE A 801 13.47 -38.66 -19.09
C ILE A 801 13.71 -39.70 -18.00
N GLY A 802 14.00 -39.29 -16.76
CA GLY A 802 14.20 -40.19 -15.62
C GLY A 802 12.98 -41.05 -15.30
N ALA A 803 11.77 -40.49 -15.45
CA ALA A 803 10.51 -41.21 -15.26
C ALA A 803 10.35 -42.37 -16.25
N MET A 804 10.90 -42.27 -17.47
CA MET A 804 10.90 -43.36 -18.46
C MET A 804 11.73 -44.58 -18.03
N TYR A 805 12.69 -44.40 -17.12
CA TYR A 805 13.59 -45.45 -16.66
C TYR A 805 13.29 -45.94 -15.23
N THR A 806 12.27 -45.37 -14.57
CA THR A 806 11.94 -45.68 -13.18
C THR A 806 10.77 -46.67 -13.10
N PRO A 807 10.99 -47.93 -12.66
CA PRO A 807 9.92 -48.92 -12.54
C PRO A 807 8.79 -48.44 -11.62
N GLY A 808 7.55 -48.81 -11.93
CA GLY A 808 6.35 -48.32 -11.26
C GLY A 808 5.89 -46.95 -11.78
N LEU A 809 6.80 -45.98 -11.93
CA LEU A 809 6.45 -44.67 -12.49
C LEU A 809 6.26 -44.74 -14.02
N SER A 810 7.16 -45.44 -14.72
CA SER A 810 7.00 -45.73 -16.15
C SER A 810 5.73 -46.53 -16.42
N ASP A 811 5.38 -47.47 -15.54
CA ASP A 811 4.20 -48.33 -15.69
C ASP A 811 2.90 -47.55 -15.47
N ALA A 812 2.86 -46.69 -14.44
CA ALA A 812 1.71 -45.84 -14.15
C ALA A 812 1.46 -44.83 -15.29
N LEU A 813 2.51 -44.17 -15.78
CA LEU A 813 2.42 -43.17 -16.85
C LEU A 813 2.42 -43.78 -18.26
N GLN A 814 2.57 -45.10 -18.39
CA GLN A 814 2.72 -45.83 -19.65
C GLN A 814 3.81 -45.22 -20.55
N LEU A 815 5.00 -45.04 -19.98
CA LEU A 815 6.17 -44.47 -20.64
C LEU A 815 7.10 -45.56 -21.16
N SER A 816 7.78 -45.25 -22.27
CA SER A 816 8.88 -46.08 -22.79
C SER A 816 10.10 -45.23 -23.15
N PRO A 817 11.34 -45.73 -22.97
CA PRO A 817 12.54 -45.01 -23.34
C PRO A 817 12.58 -44.62 -24.82
N ILE A 818 12.94 -43.36 -25.10
CA ILE A 818 13.05 -42.82 -26.45
C ILE A 818 14.52 -42.74 -26.87
N SER A 819 14.84 -43.12 -28.10
CA SER A 819 16.20 -42.99 -28.62
C SER A 819 16.59 -41.53 -28.83
N PHE A 820 17.87 -41.23 -28.70
CA PHE A 820 18.39 -39.86 -28.89
C PHE A 820 18.08 -39.28 -30.28
N SER A 821 18.05 -40.11 -31.33
CA SER A 821 17.67 -39.70 -32.68
C SER A 821 16.22 -39.22 -32.77
N HIS A 822 15.27 -39.97 -32.19
CA HIS A 822 13.86 -39.56 -32.16
C HIS A 822 13.70 -38.29 -31.34
N TRP A 823 14.40 -38.17 -30.21
CA TRP A 823 14.38 -36.96 -29.40
C TRP A 823 14.84 -35.71 -30.18
N LEU A 824 15.91 -35.80 -30.98
CA LEU A 824 16.37 -34.69 -31.83
C LEU A 824 15.35 -34.30 -32.90
N ILE A 825 14.69 -35.28 -33.51
CA ILE A 825 13.62 -35.02 -34.50
C ILE A 825 12.45 -34.31 -33.85
N LEU A 826 12.03 -34.76 -32.66
CA LEU A 826 10.96 -34.12 -31.91
C LEU A 826 11.34 -32.71 -31.45
N LEU A 827 12.60 -32.47 -31.06
CA LEU A 827 13.09 -31.13 -30.72
C LEU A 827 13.08 -30.19 -31.92
N ALA A 828 13.55 -30.66 -33.08
CA ALA A 828 13.49 -29.89 -34.33
C ALA A 828 12.04 -29.56 -34.70
N THR A 829 11.14 -30.51 -34.49
CA THR A 829 9.69 -30.33 -34.70
C THR A 829 9.10 -29.29 -33.73
N ALA A 830 9.43 -29.38 -32.44
CA ALA A 830 8.97 -28.42 -31.42
C ALA A 830 9.51 -27.00 -31.66
N SER A 831 10.71 -26.88 -32.22
CA SER A 831 11.36 -25.59 -32.55
C SER A 831 10.59 -24.78 -33.60
N VAL A 832 9.65 -25.37 -34.35
CA VAL A 832 8.72 -24.63 -35.23
C VAL A 832 7.92 -23.59 -34.44
N LEU A 833 7.54 -23.90 -33.18
CA LEU A 833 6.80 -22.98 -32.33
C LEU A 833 7.57 -21.68 -32.07
N PHE A 834 8.87 -21.76 -31.83
CA PHE A 834 9.74 -20.59 -31.66
C PHE A 834 9.68 -19.66 -32.88
N ILE A 835 9.78 -20.23 -34.09
CA ILE A 835 9.75 -19.45 -35.34
C ILE A 835 8.40 -18.74 -35.50
N VAL A 836 7.30 -19.45 -35.24
CA VAL A 836 5.94 -18.89 -35.39
C VAL A 836 5.71 -17.75 -34.39
N ASP A 837 6.10 -17.93 -33.13
CA ASP A 837 5.93 -16.90 -32.08
C ASP A 837 6.75 -15.63 -32.41
N GLU A 838 7.99 -15.77 -32.88
CA GLU A 838 8.84 -14.64 -33.26
C GLU A 838 8.30 -13.88 -34.50
N VAL A 839 7.78 -14.60 -35.49
CA VAL A 839 7.10 -13.99 -36.64
C VAL A 839 5.85 -13.23 -36.20
N HIS A 840 5.07 -13.80 -35.27
CA HIS A 840 3.89 -13.15 -34.71
C HIS A 840 4.26 -11.86 -33.95
N LYS A 841 5.22 -11.91 -33.04
CA LYS A 841 5.76 -10.73 -32.31
C LYS A 841 6.24 -9.64 -33.27
N LYS A 842 6.93 -10.01 -34.35
CA LYS A 842 7.36 -9.05 -35.38
C LYS A 842 6.18 -8.39 -36.08
N ARG A 843 5.17 -9.17 -36.50
CA ARG A 843 3.95 -8.67 -37.15
C ARG A 843 3.16 -7.73 -36.23
N TRP A 844 3.03 -8.08 -34.95
CA TRP A 844 2.33 -7.23 -33.98
C TRP A 844 3.01 -5.87 -33.81
N ARG A 845 4.35 -5.86 -33.63
CA ARG A 845 5.11 -4.61 -33.53
C ARG A 845 4.95 -3.70 -34.76
N MET A 846 4.94 -4.27 -35.97
CA MET A 846 4.71 -3.51 -37.20
C MET A 846 3.29 -2.92 -37.27
N ARG A 847 2.26 -3.65 -36.84
CA ARG A 847 0.88 -3.14 -36.77
C ARG A 847 0.73 -2.03 -35.75
N ALA A 848 1.35 -2.17 -34.57
CA ALA A 848 1.32 -1.15 -33.53
C ALA A 848 1.98 0.15 -33.98
N SER A 849 3.13 0.08 -34.68
CA SER A 849 3.77 1.28 -35.26
C SER A 849 2.95 1.94 -36.36
N LEU A 850 2.16 1.18 -37.12
CA LEU A 850 1.28 1.72 -38.17
C LEU A 850 0.04 2.42 -37.59
N ASN A 851 -0.53 1.90 -36.49
CA ASN A 851 -1.67 2.53 -35.83
C ASN A 851 -1.31 3.82 -35.08
N LEU A 852 -0.06 3.97 -34.62
CA LEU A 852 0.46 5.23 -34.06
C LEU A 852 0.75 6.29 -35.14
N ALA A 853 0.80 5.90 -36.42
CA ALA A 853 1.09 6.79 -37.54
C ALA A 853 -0.17 7.37 -38.23
N VAL A 854 -1.38 7.08 -37.72
CA VAL A 854 -2.61 7.73 -38.18
C VAL A 854 -2.84 8.98 -37.33
N PRO A 855 -2.72 10.20 -37.88
CA PRO A 855 -3.04 11.40 -37.13
C PRO A 855 -4.55 11.39 -36.81
N VAL A 856 -4.88 11.51 -35.53
CA VAL A 856 -6.24 11.80 -35.06
C VAL A 856 -6.68 13.07 -35.78
N THR A 857 -7.61 12.93 -36.70
CA THR A 857 -8.21 14.06 -37.42
C THR A 857 -9.13 14.81 -36.45
N ASP A 858 -8.74 16.04 -36.21
CA ASP A 858 -9.48 17.19 -35.66
C ASP A 858 -11.01 16.99 -35.58
N HIS A 859 -11.51 16.56 -34.43
CA HIS A 859 -12.92 16.74 -34.08
C HIS A 859 -13.11 18.20 -33.66
N ARG A 860 -13.52 19.05 -34.60
CA ARG A 860 -14.09 20.37 -34.31
C ARG A 860 -15.41 20.22 -33.54
N PRO A 861 -15.72 21.12 -32.61
CA PRO A 861 -16.99 21.12 -31.89
C PRO A 861 -18.11 21.72 -32.76
N GLU A 862 -19.27 21.07 -32.76
CA GLU A 862 -20.60 21.71 -32.90
C GLU A 862 -21.30 21.68 -31.54
#